data_AF-A0A0Q8PUH6-F1
#
_entry.id   AF-A0A0Q8PUH6-F1
#
_cell.length_a   1.000
_cell.length_b   1.000
_cell.length_c   1.000
_cell.angle_alpha   90.00
_cell.angle_beta   90.00
_cell.angle_gamma   90.00
#
_symmetry.space_group_name_H-M   'P 1'
#
loop_
_entity.id
_entity.type
_entity.pdbx_description
1 polymer ?
#
loop_
_entity_poly.entity_id
_entity_poly.type
_entity_poly.pdbx_seq_one_letter_code
_entity_poly.pdbx_strand_id
1 'polypeptide(L)'
;MLSRTNGHRAIRVVALPVAAVLGVGALAVTAPASALSSVTTANGATVSINDARRPGLDTGSIRNVSGSRMEGFGNVFVHVDAPAGGAPRMNDQMMRGYGLTAAAPGSYRSTKSVRLGDVLMTRKVQVATGTSTTSFFDTFTNASTEPVTIEVSFGGSLGSGLTATTSPNKATVSASSSSDTVVDSTDTWITATTPGNTRPTGVVVGTGVDGLGDQQSDPFTTEYVPTGSRANDLGFVRELTIEPGQTQSLMQYVVVGALADTSQIATDTAALAATPDLTNLTVDEICTLQNWDISAFAAACVGAEPLQLPGADVEVEHRTAVAYDVTGKTIADLQADMVSGEVTSVEITKAYLDRIDAYDSGPLGFNSFITVAKNAVAQAMAADEARAAGESGDLLGVPIALKDLYDTKDMPTSGGTLALKDWEPGADAWQVAKLREAGAVIIGKTNLSEFANSGSWSESGFMQTWNALYPSKSSFGSSGGSATAVRAELAAAAMGTQTGVSLYAPSTGASLSTFRGTDGLTSTNGVMPLTWATDYAGPMAKSITDIASLLDATATQTTGNNPDDLLTSRVDNSLRPTEWKSALKANALQGKVIGYVPTAFASTAIVDDNAGQVALDDARAAIEAAGGTLVALATAQTAPAAPSGSFPTTGSAGAEGWERYIAEQRPGVFPYTTEELMESPKNLPYNVSGNYTSQPMDDISAENLLARRDAYKTTAAAWMDTAFGADPVDAVIYPGFLTSVGNNDATSAVFSSDRASGVITQTAGLPTAILPIGKNDEGQSNNIQLVGRAWDDAEVLGMGYAIEQQADAVTSTDFAPALAWSGPATSVTSLQLAATATTYGRSTRATVTVASDPAARGAVSVEVAGRTVSGTLSAGKVTLTLPSTIPVGTHLVTATYAGVTKVARSSATATLKVAKAAPTVKVALSKSTIKVRQRAVLSVSVLGVKPSGGTVLVYDGTKVVRTVKLASTGRATITLPRLTRGTHRIRAYVVAGDEYRAAMSSPVTLKVRRR
;
A
#
# COMPACT_ATOMS: atom_id res chain seq x y z
N MET A 1 -28.17 43.92 -50.68
CA MET A 1 -27.90 45.37 -50.44
C MET A 1 -26.66 45.45 -49.57
N LEU A 2 -25.48 45.78 -50.12
CA LEU A 2 -24.87 47.12 -50.12
C LEU A 2 -24.77 47.68 -48.67
N SER A 3 -23.63 48.12 -48.11
CA SER A 3 -22.37 48.59 -48.70
C SER A 3 -21.42 49.09 -47.58
N ARG A 4 -20.11 48.72 -47.64
CA ARG A 4 -18.87 49.55 -47.46
C ARG A 4 -18.59 50.22 -46.09
N THR A 5 -17.36 50.46 -45.60
CA THR A 5 -15.98 50.45 -46.17
C THR A 5 -14.88 50.56 -45.08
N ASN A 6 -13.77 49.85 -45.31
CA ASN A 6 -12.33 50.17 -45.24
C ASN A 6 -11.68 51.14 -44.23
N GLY A 7 -10.51 50.69 -43.74
CA GLY A 7 -9.39 51.54 -43.32
C GLY A 7 -8.10 50.75 -42.99
N HIS A 8 -7.28 50.43 -44.01
CA HIS A 8 -5.94 49.82 -43.89
C HIS A 8 -4.83 50.84 -43.53
N ARG A 9 -3.76 50.36 -42.89
CA ARG A 9 -2.38 50.82 -43.14
C ARG A 9 -1.43 49.63 -43.31
N ALA A 10 -0.75 49.62 -44.45
CA ALA A 10 0.30 48.69 -44.84
C ALA A 10 1.68 49.27 -44.52
N ILE A 11 2.66 48.40 -44.22
CA ILE A 11 4.09 48.68 -44.43
C ILE A 11 4.69 47.53 -45.23
N ARG A 12 5.47 47.93 -46.24
CA ARG A 12 6.05 47.15 -47.33
C ARG A 12 7.16 46.20 -46.88
N VAL A 13 7.14 45.00 -47.47
CA VAL A 13 8.26 44.06 -47.56
C VAL A 13 9.10 44.40 -48.80
N VAL A 14 10.43 44.44 -48.65
CA VAL A 14 11.40 44.43 -49.75
C VAL A 14 11.97 43.02 -49.85
N ALA A 15 11.97 42.46 -51.05
CA ALA A 15 12.51 41.15 -51.40
C ALA A 15 13.89 41.28 -52.06
N LEU A 16 14.77 40.29 -51.85
CA LEU A 16 15.72 39.67 -52.82
C LEU A 16 16.63 38.63 -52.08
N PRO A 17 17.26 37.65 -52.77
CA PRO A 17 16.97 36.22 -52.58
C PRO A 17 18.22 35.36 -52.29
N VAL A 18 18.08 34.22 -51.60
CA VAL A 18 19.03 33.10 -51.74
C VAL A 18 18.30 31.78 -51.55
N ALA A 19 18.57 30.84 -52.46
CA ALA A 19 17.99 29.51 -52.58
C ALA A 19 18.18 28.66 -51.31
N ALA A 20 17.12 27.96 -50.89
CA ALA A 20 17.18 26.88 -49.92
C ALA A 20 16.62 25.60 -50.55
N VAL A 21 17.45 24.58 -50.50
CA VAL A 21 17.25 23.21 -50.98
C VAL A 21 16.03 22.58 -50.30
N LEU A 22 15.16 21.94 -51.08
CA LEU A 22 14.08 21.09 -50.62
C LEU A 22 14.66 19.86 -49.91
N GLY A 23 14.71 19.89 -48.59
CA GLY A 23 14.81 18.70 -47.74
C GLY A 23 13.40 18.26 -47.34
N VAL A 24 12.89 17.21 -47.96
CA VAL A 24 11.67 16.53 -47.50
C VAL A 24 12.03 15.83 -46.19
N GLY A 25 11.85 16.51 -45.07
CA GLY A 25 11.83 15.89 -43.76
C GLY A 25 10.57 15.03 -43.66
N ALA A 26 10.73 13.71 -43.65
CA ALA A 26 9.67 12.79 -43.28
C ALA A 26 9.19 13.18 -41.87
N LEU A 27 7.98 13.72 -41.78
CA LEU A 27 7.24 13.81 -40.53
C LEU A 27 7.10 12.38 -40.01
N ALA A 28 7.87 12.06 -38.97
CA ALA A 28 7.71 10.82 -38.22
C ALA A 28 6.27 10.80 -37.69
N VAL A 29 5.43 9.98 -38.32
CA VAL A 29 4.13 9.61 -37.78
C VAL A 29 4.44 8.91 -36.47
N THR A 30 4.21 9.59 -35.34
CA THR A 30 4.26 8.95 -34.02
C THR A 30 3.26 7.81 -34.07
N ALA A 31 3.77 6.57 -34.01
CA ALA A 31 2.92 5.39 -33.95
C ALA A 31 1.93 5.56 -32.78
N PRO A 32 0.68 5.09 -32.92
CA PRO A 32 -0.28 5.16 -31.82
C PRO A 32 0.33 4.52 -30.57
N ALA A 33 -0.05 5.04 -29.39
CA ALA A 33 0.40 4.57 -28.09
C ALA A 33 -0.12 3.15 -27.81
N SER A 34 0.38 2.14 -28.52
CA SER A 34 0.16 0.74 -28.22
C SER A 34 0.81 0.41 -26.89
N ALA A 35 0.11 -0.35 -26.05
CA ALA A 35 0.58 -0.74 -24.73
C ALA A 35 1.64 -1.86 -24.81
N LEU A 36 1.69 -2.65 -25.88
CA LEU A 36 2.75 -3.63 -26.11
C LEU A 36 3.54 -3.33 -27.39
N SER A 37 4.85 -3.59 -27.33
CA SER A 37 5.74 -3.57 -28.49
C SER A 37 5.89 -4.99 -29.05
N SER A 38 5.61 -5.15 -30.34
CA SER A 38 5.79 -6.42 -31.05
C SER A 38 6.52 -6.21 -32.37
N VAL A 39 7.27 -7.23 -32.79
CA VAL A 39 8.08 -7.22 -34.01
C VAL A 39 7.87 -8.51 -34.78
N THR A 40 7.65 -8.40 -36.09
CA THR A 40 7.54 -9.56 -36.97
C THR A 40 8.90 -9.88 -37.60
N THR A 41 9.36 -11.11 -37.42
CA THR A 41 10.62 -11.65 -37.99
C THR A 41 10.45 -12.07 -39.45
N ALA A 42 11.57 -12.35 -40.13
CA ALA A 42 11.59 -12.80 -41.53
C ALA A 42 10.79 -14.08 -41.80
N ASN A 43 10.68 -14.97 -40.81
CA ASN A 43 9.86 -16.18 -40.91
C ASN A 43 8.40 -16.00 -40.46
N GLY A 44 7.96 -14.73 -40.32
CA GLY A 44 6.59 -14.35 -39.99
C GLY A 44 6.18 -14.60 -38.54
N ALA A 45 7.13 -14.77 -37.61
CA ALA A 45 6.82 -14.84 -36.19
C ALA A 45 6.72 -13.43 -35.61
N THR A 46 5.63 -13.12 -34.92
CA THR A 46 5.48 -11.89 -34.13
C THR A 46 5.97 -12.15 -32.71
N VAL A 47 7.05 -11.48 -32.32
CA VAL A 47 7.67 -11.55 -30.98
C VAL A 47 7.24 -10.31 -30.19
N SER A 48 6.68 -10.52 -29.00
CA SER A 48 6.30 -9.45 -28.07
C SER A 48 7.27 -9.40 -26.90
N ILE A 49 7.73 -8.21 -26.52
CA ILE A 49 8.70 -7.99 -25.43
C ILE A 49 8.01 -7.29 -24.26
N ASN A 50 8.34 -7.72 -23.04
CA ASN A 50 7.96 -7.05 -21.80
C ASN A 50 8.82 -5.79 -21.60
N ASP A 51 8.45 -4.68 -22.23
CA ASP A 51 9.15 -3.39 -22.12
C ASP A 51 8.45 -2.43 -21.13
N ALA A 52 8.88 -1.16 -21.08
CA ALA A 52 8.30 -0.15 -20.22
C ALA A 52 6.93 0.36 -20.70
N ARG A 53 6.41 -0.10 -21.85
CA ARG A 53 5.05 0.22 -22.27
C ARG A 53 4.05 -0.59 -21.46
N ARG A 54 2.84 -0.02 -21.30
CA ARG A 54 1.82 -0.52 -20.38
C ARG A 54 1.38 -1.96 -20.71
N PRO A 55 1.29 -2.84 -19.73
CA PRO A 55 1.21 -2.56 -18.31
C PRO A 55 2.57 -2.32 -17.63
N GLY A 56 3.67 -2.26 -18.37
CA GLY A 56 4.97 -1.81 -17.86
C GLY A 56 5.65 -2.87 -17.00
N LEU A 57 5.60 -4.14 -17.43
CA LEU A 57 6.30 -5.24 -16.77
C LEU A 57 7.81 -4.98 -16.75
N ASP A 58 8.33 -4.47 -17.87
CA ASP A 58 9.69 -3.92 -17.97
C ASP A 58 10.79 -4.89 -17.49
N THR A 59 10.61 -6.19 -17.77
CA THR A 59 11.60 -7.26 -17.52
C THR A 59 12.55 -7.44 -18.69
N GLY A 60 12.12 -7.05 -19.89
CA GLY A 60 12.80 -7.30 -21.17
C GLY A 60 12.62 -8.71 -21.72
N SER A 61 11.93 -9.61 -21.01
CA SER A 61 11.70 -10.97 -21.49
C SER A 61 10.73 -11.04 -22.67
N ILE A 62 10.77 -12.14 -23.41
CA ILE A 62 9.80 -12.43 -24.47
C ILE A 62 8.49 -12.82 -23.80
N ARG A 63 7.50 -11.94 -23.92
CA ARG A 63 6.17 -12.15 -23.37
C ARG A 63 5.46 -13.30 -24.08
N ASN A 64 5.52 -13.32 -25.41
CA ASN A 64 4.94 -14.35 -26.29
C ASN A 64 5.52 -14.27 -27.71
N VAL A 65 5.46 -15.39 -28.42
CA VAL A 65 5.79 -15.52 -29.84
C VAL A 65 4.64 -16.19 -30.60
N SER A 66 4.15 -15.54 -31.67
CA SER A 66 3.02 -16.07 -32.43
C SER A 66 3.30 -17.48 -33.00
N GLY A 67 2.47 -18.46 -32.62
CA GLY A 67 2.62 -19.85 -33.05
C GLY A 67 3.67 -20.64 -32.27
N SER A 68 4.31 -20.07 -31.24
CA SER A 68 5.07 -20.80 -30.22
C SER A 68 4.23 -21.00 -28.96
N ARG A 69 4.72 -21.81 -28.03
CA ARG A 69 4.20 -21.93 -26.66
C ARG A 69 5.14 -21.29 -25.62
N MET A 70 6.31 -20.83 -26.03
CA MET A 70 7.27 -20.16 -25.16
C MET A 70 6.73 -18.83 -24.64
N GLU A 71 6.81 -18.62 -23.33
CA GLU A 71 6.42 -17.38 -22.65
C GLU A 71 7.40 -17.07 -21.50
N GLY A 72 7.58 -15.78 -21.21
CA GLY A 72 8.47 -15.31 -20.15
C GLY A 72 9.97 -15.51 -20.39
N PHE A 73 10.36 -16.17 -21.48
CA PHE A 73 11.76 -16.54 -21.71
C PHE A 73 12.67 -15.34 -21.94
N GLY A 74 13.83 -15.40 -21.33
CA GLY A 74 14.81 -14.31 -21.27
C GLY A 74 14.61 -13.35 -20.11
N ASN A 75 13.78 -13.72 -19.12
CA ASN A 75 13.80 -13.03 -17.83
C ASN A 75 15.14 -13.32 -17.10
N VAL A 76 15.50 -12.46 -16.15
CA VAL A 76 16.73 -12.60 -15.37
C VAL A 76 16.41 -12.53 -13.89
N PHE A 77 16.88 -13.54 -13.15
CA PHE A 77 16.91 -13.55 -11.69
C PHE A 77 18.34 -13.32 -11.25
N VAL A 78 18.53 -12.64 -10.12
CA VAL A 78 19.87 -12.31 -9.61
C VAL A 78 19.94 -12.56 -8.11
N HIS A 79 20.95 -13.33 -7.70
CA HIS A 79 21.43 -13.42 -6.33
C HIS A 79 22.65 -12.52 -6.18
N VAL A 80 22.73 -11.76 -5.10
CA VAL A 80 23.92 -11.01 -4.69
C VAL A 80 24.41 -11.58 -3.38
N ASP A 81 25.65 -12.09 -3.36
CA ASP A 81 26.29 -12.54 -2.13
C ASP A 81 26.46 -11.37 -1.18
N ALA A 82 25.75 -11.41 -0.06
CA ALA A 82 25.80 -10.34 0.91
C ALA A 82 26.99 -10.51 1.87
N PRO A 83 27.90 -9.52 2.01
CA PRO A 83 28.75 -9.44 3.20
C PRO A 83 27.87 -9.19 4.44
N ALA A 84 28.45 -9.25 5.64
CA ALA A 84 27.77 -9.31 6.95
C ALA A 84 26.73 -8.19 7.30
N GLY A 85 26.40 -7.28 6.38
CA GLY A 85 25.39 -6.21 6.50
C GLY A 85 23.96 -6.56 6.05
N GLY A 86 23.71 -7.76 5.51
CA GLY A 86 22.37 -8.27 5.16
C GLY A 86 22.09 -8.29 3.65
N ALA A 87 21.27 -9.24 3.19
CA ALA A 87 20.93 -9.42 1.78
C ALA A 87 20.01 -8.31 1.25
N PRO A 88 20.14 -7.92 -0.04
CA PRO A 88 19.21 -6.98 -0.66
C PRO A 88 17.76 -7.47 -0.53
N ARG A 89 16.82 -6.55 -0.32
CA ARG A 89 15.39 -6.88 -0.11
C ARG A 89 14.81 -7.78 -1.19
N MET A 90 15.21 -7.59 -2.44
CA MET A 90 14.69 -8.28 -3.62
C MET A 90 15.68 -9.27 -4.20
N ASN A 91 16.57 -9.83 -3.36
CA ASN A 91 17.45 -10.92 -3.76
C ASN A 91 16.61 -12.10 -4.28
N ASP A 92 17.16 -12.85 -5.23
CA ASP A 92 16.55 -14.08 -5.76
C ASP A 92 15.22 -13.83 -6.51
N GLN A 93 14.96 -12.58 -6.89
CA GLN A 93 13.77 -12.20 -7.64
C GLN A 93 14.09 -11.83 -9.08
N MET A 94 13.06 -11.88 -9.92
CA MET A 94 13.09 -11.43 -11.30
C MET A 94 13.34 -9.92 -11.37
N MET A 95 14.41 -9.54 -12.05
CA MET A 95 14.81 -8.15 -12.26
C MET A 95 13.91 -7.46 -13.29
N ARG A 96 13.55 -6.23 -12.99
CA ARG A 96 12.57 -5.43 -13.73
C ARG A 96 12.74 -3.94 -13.45
N GLY A 97 12.08 -3.12 -14.26
CA GLY A 97 12.09 -1.67 -14.10
C GLY A 97 13.30 -0.99 -14.74
N TYR A 98 13.83 -1.56 -15.81
CA TYR A 98 14.95 -1.03 -16.61
C TYR A 98 14.62 0.27 -17.37
N GLY A 99 13.34 0.65 -17.44
CA GLY A 99 12.82 1.65 -18.35
C GLY A 99 13.10 1.29 -19.81
N LEU A 100 12.96 0.01 -20.18
CA LEU A 100 13.23 -0.46 -21.55
C LEU A 100 12.33 0.25 -22.54
N THR A 101 12.93 1.06 -23.40
CA THR A 101 12.22 1.79 -24.45
C THR A 101 12.76 1.41 -25.82
N ALA A 102 11.85 1.29 -26.79
CA ALA A 102 12.21 0.99 -28.16
C ALA A 102 12.92 2.20 -28.81
N ALA A 103 14.21 2.06 -29.11
CA ALA A 103 15.00 3.05 -29.85
C ALA A 103 14.71 2.98 -31.37
N ALA A 104 14.36 1.79 -31.86
CA ALA A 104 13.92 1.48 -33.22
C ALA A 104 13.07 0.19 -33.16
N PRO A 105 12.31 -0.18 -34.22
CA PRO A 105 11.58 -1.45 -34.24
C PRO A 105 12.50 -2.63 -33.89
N GLY A 106 12.19 -3.33 -32.80
CA GLY A 106 12.96 -4.47 -32.30
C GLY A 106 14.21 -4.15 -31.49
N SER A 107 14.55 -2.88 -31.27
CA SER A 107 15.71 -2.48 -30.48
C SER A 107 15.28 -1.80 -29.18
N TYR A 108 15.52 -2.43 -28.03
CA TYR A 108 15.14 -1.95 -26.71
C TYR A 108 16.37 -1.74 -25.84
N ARG A 109 16.43 -0.62 -25.12
CA ARG A 109 17.58 -0.27 -24.27
C ARG A 109 17.10 0.29 -22.94
N SER A 110 17.79 -0.08 -21.87
CA SER A 110 17.56 0.53 -20.55
C SER A 110 17.70 2.04 -20.62
N THR A 111 16.76 2.75 -20.02
CA THR A 111 16.87 4.20 -19.79
C THR A 111 17.31 4.52 -18.36
N LYS A 112 17.29 3.53 -17.48
CA LYS A 112 17.82 3.56 -16.12
C LYS A 112 18.41 2.22 -15.74
N SER A 113 19.36 2.23 -14.82
CA SER A 113 19.90 1.01 -14.23
C SER A 113 18.95 0.50 -13.12
N VAL A 114 18.76 -0.81 -13.05
CA VAL A 114 18.12 -1.48 -11.90
C VAL A 114 19.20 -1.70 -10.85
N ARG A 115 18.91 -1.39 -9.59
CA ARG A 115 19.84 -1.56 -8.47
C ARG A 115 19.37 -2.72 -7.59
N LEU A 116 20.28 -3.63 -7.28
CA LEU A 116 20.11 -4.68 -6.27
C LEU A 116 21.32 -4.65 -5.34
N GLY A 117 21.16 -4.07 -4.16
CA GLY A 117 22.28 -3.69 -3.30
C GLY A 117 23.27 -2.79 -4.04
N ASP A 118 24.54 -3.19 -4.05
CA ASP A 118 25.61 -2.45 -4.74
C ASP A 118 25.81 -2.86 -6.21
N VAL A 119 24.93 -3.68 -6.78
CA VAL A 119 25.03 -4.12 -8.18
C VAL A 119 24.04 -3.33 -9.05
N LEU A 120 24.57 -2.69 -10.08
CA LEU A 120 23.81 -1.98 -11.10
C LEU A 120 23.64 -2.82 -12.35
N MET A 121 22.41 -2.92 -12.84
CA MET A 121 22.03 -3.76 -13.96
C MET A 121 21.40 -2.97 -15.08
N THR A 122 21.83 -3.25 -16.31
CA THR A 122 21.20 -2.73 -17.53
C THR A 122 21.04 -3.83 -18.54
N ARG A 123 20.13 -3.63 -19.48
CA ARG A 123 19.73 -4.60 -20.48
C ARG A 123 19.57 -3.93 -21.84
N LYS A 124 20.00 -4.65 -22.87
CA LYS A 124 19.61 -4.40 -24.26
C LYS A 124 18.94 -5.64 -24.82
N VAL A 125 17.81 -5.44 -25.47
CA VAL A 125 17.09 -6.51 -26.18
C VAL A 125 17.01 -6.15 -27.65
N GLN A 126 17.42 -7.06 -28.53
CA GLN A 126 17.31 -6.87 -29.97
C GLN A 126 16.60 -8.06 -30.61
N VAL A 127 15.37 -7.84 -31.07
CA VAL A 127 14.65 -8.75 -31.98
C VAL A 127 15.11 -8.42 -33.40
N ALA A 128 15.94 -9.28 -33.99
CA ALA A 128 16.40 -9.12 -35.35
C ALA A 128 15.26 -9.47 -36.33
N THR A 129 14.96 -8.55 -37.26
CA THR A 129 13.89 -8.78 -38.26
C THR A 129 14.38 -9.66 -39.41
N GLY A 130 15.67 -9.60 -39.75
CA GLY A 130 16.28 -10.38 -40.84
C GLY A 130 16.68 -11.80 -40.46
N THR A 131 17.00 -12.03 -39.20
CA THR A 131 17.38 -13.33 -38.62
C THR A 131 16.42 -13.55 -37.44
N SER A 132 15.67 -14.66 -37.40
CA SER A 132 14.58 -14.88 -36.41
C SER A 132 15.10 -15.07 -34.97
N THR A 133 15.93 -14.16 -34.50
CA THR A 133 16.75 -14.22 -33.30
C THR A 133 16.42 -13.01 -32.44
N THR A 134 16.25 -13.25 -31.15
CA THR A 134 16.21 -12.21 -30.13
C THR A 134 17.49 -12.32 -29.30
N SER A 135 18.25 -11.24 -29.19
CA SER A 135 19.45 -11.19 -28.35
C SER A 135 19.22 -10.36 -27.09
N PHE A 136 19.90 -10.75 -26.03
CA PHE A 136 19.87 -10.13 -24.71
C PHE A 136 21.31 -9.84 -24.30
N PHE A 137 21.62 -8.57 -24.07
CA PHE A 137 22.90 -8.13 -23.52
C PHE A 137 22.65 -7.51 -22.15
N ASP A 138 23.11 -8.21 -21.12
CA ASP A 138 22.91 -7.85 -19.72
C ASP A 138 24.23 -7.44 -19.09
N THR A 139 24.25 -6.29 -18.43
CA THR A 139 25.45 -5.76 -17.76
C THR A 139 25.26 -5.78 -16.26
N PHE A 140 26.30 -6.12 -15.52
CA PHE A 140 26.35 -6.12 -14.06
C PHE A 140 27.56 -5.30 -13.62
N THR A 141 27.33 -4.21 -12.89
CA THR A 141 28.39 -3.28 -12.46
C THR A 141 28.43 -3.20 -10.95
N ASN A 142 29.60 -3.47 -10.38
CA ASN A 142 29.83 -3.35 -8.95
C ASN A 142 30.07 -1.88 -8.58
N ALA A 143 29.12 -1.29 -7.87
CA ALA A 143 29.20 0.08 -7.37
C ALA A 143 29.76 0.18 -5.93
N SER A 144 30.12 -0.94 -5.31
CA SER A 144 30.73 -0.97 -3.97
C SER A 144 32.25 -0.72 -4.02
N THR A 145 32.87 -0.76 -2.84
CA THR A 145 34.33 -0.66 -2.69
C THR A 145 35.05 -2.01 -2.60
N GLU A 146 34.32 -3.12 -2.55
CA GLU A 146 34.86 -4.48 -2.40
C GLU A 146 34.38 -5.38 -3.56
N PRO A 147 35.07 -6.48 -3.89
CA PRO A 147 34.55 -7.43 -4.87
C PRO A 147 33.16 -7.95 -4.47
N VAL A 148 32.27 -8.12 -5.45
CA VAL A 148 30.93 -8.68 -5.24
C VAL A 148 30.78 -9.92 -6.11
N THR A 149 30.30 -11.00 -5.52
CA THR A 149 29.88 -12.20 -6.24
C THR A 149 28.37 -12.14 -6.46
N ILE A 150 27.93 -12.47 -7.67
CA ILE A 150 26.52 -12.61 -8.01
C ILE A 150 26.29 -13.93 -8.73
N GLU A 151 25.09 -14.49 -8.55
CA GLU A 151 24.57 -15.52 -9.43
C GLU A 151 23.49 -14.91 -10.32
N VAL A 152 23.52 -15.22 -11.61
CA VAL A 152 22.57 -14.72 -12.61
C VAL A 152 21.93 -15.91 -13.30
N SER A 153 20.60 -16.04 -13.20
CA SER A 153 19.86 -17.02 -13.96
C SER A 153 19.13 -16.39 -15.14
N PHE A 154 19.43 -16.86 -16.36
CA PHE A 154 18.69 -16.52 -17.57
C PHE A 154 17.81 -17.67 -18.01
N GLY A 155 16.52 -17.43 -18.19
CA GLY A 155 15.60 -18.52 -18.51
C GLY A 155 14.15 -18.10 -18.72
N GLY A 156 13.26 -19.08 -18.61
CA GLY A 156 11.81 -18.93 -18.59
C GLY A 156 11.12 -20.21 -19.03
N SER A 157 9.86 -20.12 -19.48
CA SER A 157 9.14 -21.31 -19.92
C SER A 157 9.37 -21.60 -21.40
N LEU A 158 9.91 -22.79 -21.71
CA LEU A 158 10.03 -23.31 -23.08
C LEU A 158 8.66 -23.63 -23.71
N GLY A 159 7.60 -23.66 -22.88
CA GLY A 159 6.20 -23.63 -23.29
C GLY A 159 5.39 -24.83 -22.85
N SER A 160 4.24 -24.56 -22.22
CA SER A 160 3.27 -25.56 -21.77
C SER A 160 2.14 -25.79 -22.80
N GLY A 161 1.67 -27.03 -22.92
CA GLY A 161 0.52 -27.39 -23.76
C GLY A 161 -0.77 -27.39 -22.94
N LEU A 162 -1.80 -26.64 -23.35
CA LEU A 162 -3.08 -26.52 -22.62
C LEU A 162 -4.20 -27.49 -23.09
N THR A 163 -3.89 -28.70 -23.58
CA THR A 163 -4.95 -29.64 -24.02
C THR A 163 -5.03 -30.88 -23.14
N ALA A 164 -6.11 -30.92 -22.34
CA ALA A 164 -6.44 -31.89 -21.28
C ALA A 164 -6.62 -33.36 -21.69
N THR A 165 -6.16 -33.82 -22.86
CA THR A 165 -6.42 -35.22 -23.26
C THR A 165 -5.33 -35.97 -24.01
N THR A 166 -4.31 -35.35 -24.64
CA THR A 166 -3.38 -36.13 -25.50
C THR A 166 -1.95 -35.62 -25.73
N SER A 167 -1.48 -34.51 -25.15
CA SER A 167 -0.07 -34.09 -25.29
C SER A 167 0.65 -34.01 -23.96
N PRO A 168 1.90 -34.50 -23.84
CA PRO A 168 2.69 -34.27 -22.65
C PRO A 168 2.83 -32.76 -22.47
N ASN A 169 2.55 -32.28 -21.27
CA ASN A 169 2.53 -30.87 -20.84
C ASN A 169 3.94 -30.22 -20.90
N LYS A 170 4.67 -30.38 -22.00
CA LYS A 170 6.03 -29.89 -22.11
C LYS A 170 6.51 -29.71 -23.55
N ALA A 171 7.33 -28.69 -23.73
CA ALA A 171 8.37 -28.70 -24.73
C ALA A 171 9.34 -29.85 -24.43
N THR A 172 9.86 -30.48 -25.48
CA THR A 172 10.88 -31.51 -25.39
C THR A 172 12.15 -30.97 -26.01
N VAL A 173 13.25 -31.07 -25.26
CA VAL A 173 14.59 -30.75 -25.76
C VAL A 173 14.90 -31.69 -26.92
N SER A 174 15.11 -31.13 -28.11
CA SER A 174 15.29 -31.86 -29.36
C SER A 174 16.74 -32.02 -29.78
N ALA A 175 17.62 -31.13 -29.33
CA ALA A 175 19.06 -31.19 -29.55
C ALA A 175 19.79 -30.23 -28.60
N SER A 176 21.03 -30.58 -28.24
CA SER A 176 21.95 -29.79 -27.43
C SER A 176 23.33 -29.66 -28.10
N SER A 177 24.20 -28.80 -27.59
CA SER A 177 25.60 -28.72 -28.04
C SER A 177 26.40 -29.99 -27.75
N SER A 178 25.99 -30.78 -26.76
CA SER A 178 26.55 -32.10 -26.47
C SER A 178 26.07 -33.20 -27.43
N SER A 179 25.28 -32.84 -28.45
CA SER A 179 24.72 -33.76 -29.46
C SER A 179 23.77 -34.82 -28.85
N ASP A 180 23.05 -34.45 -27.79
CA ASP A 180 22.01 -35.26 -27.18
C ASP A 180 20.71 -34.47 -26.96
N THR A 181 19.81 -35.00 -26.14
CA THR A 181 18.52 -34.38 -25.79
C THR A 181 18.41 -34.10 -24.30
N VAL A 182 19.54 -34.00 -23.61
CA VAL A 182 19.63 -33.67 -22.19
C VAL A 182 20.20 -32.26 -22.10
N VAL A 183 19.78 -31.50 -21.09
CA VAL A 183 20.37 -30.19 -20.81
C VAL A 183 21.29 -30.36 -19.61
N ASP A 184 22.54 -29.96 -19.74
CA ASP A 184 23.47 -29.85 -18.63
C ASP A 184 24.31 -28.57 -18.70
N SER A 185 25.15 -28.33 -17.70
CA SER A 185 25.97 -27.12 -17.60
C SER A 185 27.10 -27.03 -18.63
N THR A 186 27.40 -28.11 -19.36
CA THR A 186 28.35 -28.08 -20.47
C THR A 186 27.72 -27.54 -21.75
N ASP A 187 26.39 -27.46 -21.80
CA ASP A 187 25.70 -26.98 -22.98
C ASP A 187 25.81 -25.47 -23.18
N THR A 188 26.20 -25.10 -24.40
CA THR A 188 26.28 -23.70 -24.87
C THR A 188 25.03 -23.27 -25.64
N TRP A 189 24.26 -24.25 -26.12
CA TRP A 189 22.96 -24.04 -26.76
C TRP A 189 22.09 -25.29 -26.68
N ILE A 190 20.77 -25.07 -26.74
CA ILE A 190 19.75 -26.12 -26.83
C ILE A 190 18.66 -25.74 -27.84
N THR A 191 17.89 -26.73 -28.27
CA THR A 191 16.62 -26.53 -28.97
C THR A 191 15.51 -27.30 -28.29
N ALA A 192 14.30 -26.75 -28.32
CA ALA A 192 13.11 -27.34 -27.76
C ALA A 192 11.94 -27.27 -28.76
N THR A 193 11.15 -28.34 -28.77
CA THR A 193 9.98 -28.51 -29.64
C THR A 193 8.75 -28.79 -28.80
N THR A 194 7.64 -28.12 -29.07
CA THR A 194 6.36 -28.41 -28.40
C THR A 194 5.45 -29.19 -29.35
N PRO A 195 4.68 -30.18 -28.86
CA PRO A 195 3.75 -30.94 -29.72
C PRO A 195 2.77 -30.05 -30.51
N GLY A 196 2.35 -30.55 -31.67
CA GLY A 196 1.41 -29.87 -32.57
C GLY A 196 2.11 -28.99 -33.61
N ASN A 197 1.32 -28.19 -34.33
CA ASN A 197 1.82 -27.26 -35.35
C ASN A 197 2.33 -25.96 -34.68
N THR A 198 3.45 -26.06 -33.95
CA THR A 198 4.07 -24.95 -33.22
C THR A 198 5.45 -24.61 -33.80
N ARG A 199 5.93 -23.40 -33.50
CA ARG A 199 7.30 -22.96 -33.79
C ARG A 199 8.23 -23.51 -32.68
N PRO A 200 9.29 -24.25 -33.03
CA PRO A 200 10.30 -24.63 -32.06
C PRO A 200 11.20 -23.44 -31.71
N THR A 201 11.93 -23.61 -30.62
CA THR A 201 12.80 -22.55 -30.10
C THR A 201 14.20 -23.06 -29.84
N GLY A 202 15.20 -22.29 -30.24
CA GLY A 202 16.58 -22.45 -29.83
C GLY A 202 16.96 -21.44 -28.74
N VAL A 203 17.85 -21.84 -27.84
CA VAL A 203 18.42 -20.96 -26.81
C VAL A 203 19.93 -21.09 -26.88
N VAL A 204 20.65 -19.97 -26.89
CA VAL A 204 22.12 -19.91 -26.91
C VAL A 204 22.59 -19.09 -25.73
N VAL A 205 23.42 -19.68 -24.87
CA VAL A 205 23.89 -19.05 -23.63
C VAL A 205 25.40 -18.87 -23.57
N GLY A 206 26.16 -19.38 -24.55
CA GLY A 206 27.63 -19.31 -24.55
C GLY A 206 28.26 -20.27 -23.52
N THR A 207 29.56 -20.14 -23.26
CA THR A 207 30.33 -21.03 -22.35
C THR A 207 30.30 -20.55 -20.90
N GLY A 208 30.47 -21.44 -19.91
CA GLY A 208 30.61 -21.07 -18.49
C GLY A 208 29.30 -21.03 -17.69
N VAL A 209 28.36 -21.91 -18.01
CA VAL A 209 27.17 -22.15 -17.17
C VAL A 209 27.64 -22.96 -15.96
N ASP A 210 27.34 -22.49 -14.76
CA ASP A 210 27.77 -23.12 -13.50
C ASP A 210 26.72 -24.09 -12.96
N GLY A 211 25.44 -23.84 -13.27
CA GLY A 211 24.33 -24.68 -12.84
C GLY A 211 23.07 -24.48 -13.67
N LEU A 212 22.08 -25.35 -13.44
CA LEU A 212 20.74 -25.24 -14.01
C LEU A 212 19.72 -25.15 -12.87
N GLY A 213 18.73 -24.27 -13.02
CA GLY A 213 17.68 -24.03 -12.03
C GLY A 213 16.27 -24.06 -12.61
N ASP A 214 15.27 -24.08 -11.74
CA ASP A 214 13.86 -23.86 -12.10
C ASP A 214 13.53 -22.36 -12.12
N GLN A 215 13.34 -21.80 -13.32
CA GLN A 215 13.06 -20.38 -13.50
C GLN A 215 11.65 -19.97 -13.05
N GLN A 216 10.68 -20.89 -12.95
CA GLN A 216 9.36 -20.60 -12.40
C GLN A 216 9.33 -20.67 -10.87
N SER A 217 10.32 -21.30 -10.24
CA SER A 217 10.56 -21.30 -8.80
C SER A 217 11.70 -20.35 -8.43
N ASP A 218 12.58 -20.74 -7.51
CA ASP A 218 13.82 -20.02 -7.24
C ASP A 218 14.96 -20.75 -7.96
N PRO A 219 15.54 -20.19 -9.03
CA PRO A 219 16.53 -20.89 -9.84
C PRO A 219 17.87 -21.12 -9.14
N PHE A 220 18.11 -20.49 -7.98
CA PHE A 220 19.35 -20.65 -7.22
C PHE A 220 19.25 -21.76 -6.17
N THR A 221 18.04 -22.05 -5.70
CA THR A 221 17.80 -23.07 -4.66
C THR A 221 16.99 -24.28 -5.15
N THR A 222 16.31 -24.16 -6.29
CA THR A 222 15.51 -25.22 -6.91
C THR A 222 16.20 -25.72 -8.18
N GLU A 223 16.68 -26.97 -8.16
CA GLU A 223 17.34 -27.59 -9.31
C GLU A 223 16.38 -27.77 -10.50
N TYR A 224 16.92 -27.65 -11.72
CA TYR A 224 16.17 -27.98 -12.94
C TYR A 224 15.78 -29.47 -12.99
N VAL A 225 14.51 -29.75 -13.27
CA VAL A 225 13.98 -31.11 -13.41
C VAL A 225 13.63 -31.41 -14.88
N PRO A 226 14.34 -32.32 -15.58
CA PRO A 226 14.16 -32.57 -17.02
C PRO A 226 12.93 -33.45 -17.36
N THR A 227 12.03 -33.66 -16.40
CA THR A 227 10.84 -34.51 -16.54
C THR A 227 9.59 -33.77 -16.08
N GLY A 228 8.42 -34.25 -16.52
CA GLY A 228 7.17 -33.61 -16.13
C GLY A 228 6.95 -32.23 -16.77
N SER A 229 6.05 -31.44 -16.21
CA SER A 229 5.75 -30.06 -16.58
C SER A 229 6.90 -29.11 -16.25
N ARG A 230 7.66 -29.39 -15.19
CA ARG A 230 8.83 -28.62 -14.75
C ARG A 230 9.99 -28.59 -15.75
N ALA A 231 10.02 -29.55 -16.68
CA ALA A 231 11.00 -29.58 -17.76
C ALA A 231 10.96 -28.33 -18.66
N ASN A 232 9.88 -27.55 -18.63
CA ASN A 232 9.74 -26.31 -19.36
C ASN A 232 10.47 -25.13 -18.71
N ASP A 233 10.71 -25.17 -17.40
CA ASP A 233 11.00 -24.00 -16.60
C ASP A 233 12.52 -23.85 -16.39
N LEU A 234 13.25 -23.86 -17.50
CA LEU A 234 14.70 -23.91 -17.50
C LEU A 234 15.33 -22.55 -17.20
N GLY A 235 16.25 -22.51 -16.23
CA GLY A 235 17.16 -21.41 -15.94
C GLY A 235 18.62 -21.83 -16.10
N PHE A 236 19.43 -21.01 -16.77
CA PHE A 236 20.87 -21.17 -16.89
C PHE A 236 21.57 -20.24 -15.90
N VAL A 237 22.19 -20.81 -14.85
CA VAL A 237 22.81 -20.08 -13.74
C VAL A 237 24.29 -19.87 -14.00
N ARG A 238 24.77 -18.67 -13.72
CA ARG A 238 26.18 -18.26 -13.85
C ARG A 238 26.63 -17.46 -12.65
N GLU A 239 27.80 -17.79 -12.13
CA GLU A 239 28.47 -17.03 -11.07
C GLU A 239 29.43 -16.00 -11.69
N LEU A 240 29.35 -14.76 -11.23
CA LEU A 240 30.24 -13.68 -11.64
C LEU A 240 30.84 -13.02 -10.40
N THR A 241 32.18 -12.94 -10.33
CA THR A 241 32.87 -12.09 -9.34
C THR A 241 33.31 -10.80 -10.00
N ILE A 242 32.75 -9.68 -9.55
CA ILE A 242 32.91 -8.37 -10.17
C ILE A 242 33.73 -7.46 -9.24
N GLU A 243 34.89 -7.01 -9.72
CA GLU A 243 35.76 -6.08 -8.99
C GLU A 243 35.14 -4.67 -8.84
N PRO A 244 35.52 -3.89 -7.81
CA PRO A 244 35.00 -2.54 -7.60
C PRO A 244 35.10 -1.64 -8.83
N GLY A 245 33.97 -1.03 -9.21
CA GLY A 245 33.87 -0.12 -10.36
C GLY A 245 33.99 -0.80 -11.73
N GLN A 246 34.08 -2.14 -11.80
CA GLN A 246 34.10 -2.88 -13.06
C GLN A 246 32.68 -3.29 -13.47
N THR A 247 32.54 -3.53 -14.78
CA THR A 247 31.33 -4.10 -15.38
C THR A 247 31.66 -5.42 -16.03
N GLN A 248 30.87 -6.44 -15.74
CA GLN A 248 30.84 -7.71 -16.49
C GLN A 248 29.52 -7.84 -17.24
N SER A 249 29.50 -8.59 -18.33
CA SER A 249 28.30 -8.70 -19.16
C SER A 249 28.10 -10.10 -19.73
N LEU A 250 26.84 -10.43 -19.98
CA LEU A 250 26.41 -11.68 -20.59
C LEU A 250 25.65 -11.38 -21.87
N MET A 251 25.93 -12.13 -22.93
CA MET A 251 25.21 -12.04 -24.21
C MET A 251 24.55 -13.38 -24.53
N GLN A 252 23.23 -13.40 -24.66
CA GLN A 252 22.43 -14.62 -24.86
C GLN A 252 21.45 -14.42 -26.02
N TYR A 253 20.96 -15.53 -26.59
CA TYR A 253 20.06 -15.50 -27.74
C TYR A 253 18.92 -16.50 -27.61
N VAL A 254 17.78 -16.13 -28.20
CA VAL A 254 16.64 -17.02 -28.43
C VAL A 254 16.35 -17.01 -29.94
N VAL A 255 16.31 -18.19 -30.55
CA VAL A 255 16.07 -18.40 -31.98
C VAL A 255 14.66 -18.98 -32.18
N VAL A 256 13.82 -18.31 -32.96
CA VAL A 256 12.46 -18.77 -33.25
C VAL A 256 12.42 -19.47 -34.60
N GLY A 257 12.11 -20.77 -34.59
CA GLY A 257 11.98 -21.58 -35.79
C GLY A 257 10.76 -21.24 -36.65
N ALA A 258 10.72 -21.79 -37.86
CA ALA A 258 9.50 -21.78 -38.67
C ALA A 258 8.44 -22.71 -38.07
N LEU A 259 7.17 -22.56 -38.46
CA LEU A 259 6.11 -23.46 -38.00
C LEU A 259 6.44 -24.91 -38.39
N ALA A 260 6.37 -25.81 -37.41
CA ALA A 260 6.67 -27.23 -37.55
C ALA A 260 8.11 -27.56 -38.04
N ASP A 261 9.07 -26.63 -37.86
CA ASP A 261 10.46 -26.82 -38.26
C ASP A 261 11.27 -27.66 -37.25
N THR A 262 11.26 -28.97 -37.40
CA THR A 262 11.93 -29.86 -36.45
C THR A 262 13.41 -30.12 -36.73
N SER A 263 14.02 -29.53 -37.76
CA SER A 263 15.39 -29.90 -38.18
C SER A 263 16.30 -28.72 -38.47
N GLN A 264 15.79 -27.62 -39.03
CA GLN A 264 16.61 -26.46 -39.35
C GLN A 264 16.94 -25.65 -38.09
N ILE A 265 16.03 -25.61 -37.11
CA ILE A 265 16.22 -24.90 -35.85
C ILE A 265 17.53 -25.28 -35.12
N ALA A 266 17.90 -26.55 -35.08
CA ALA A 266 19.16 -26.99 -34.45
C ALA A 266 20.39 -26.50 -35.22
N THR A 267 20.33 -26.53 -36.55
CA THR A 267 21.41 -26.02 -37.41
C THR A 267 21.59 -24.52 -37.23
N ASP A 268 20.50 -23.75 -37.24
CA ASP A 268 20.53 -22.29 -37.09
C ASP A 268 21.03 -21.89 -35.70
N THR A 269 20.57 -22.59 -34.66
CA THR A 269 20.98 -22.36 -33.27
C THR A 269 22.47 -22.69 -33.07
N ALA A 270 22.94 -23.83 -33.58
CA ALA A 270 24.35 -24.21 -33.53
C ALA A 270 25.26 -23.24 -34.31
N ALA A 271 24.80 -22.76 -35.48
CA ALA A 271 25.54 -21.79 -36.27
C ALA A 271 25.68 -20.45 -35.52
N LEU A 272 24.62 -19.98 -34.87
CA LEU A 272 24.67 -18.78 -34.04
C LEU A 272 25.59 -18.95 -32.82
N ALA A 273 25.58 -20.13 -32.18
CA ALA A 273 26.48 -20.42 -31.08
C ALA A 273 27.96 -20.47 -31.53
N ALA A 274 28.25 -20.96 -32.74
CA ALA A 274 29.61 -20.99 -33.28
C ALA A 274 30.10 -19.61 -33.75
N THR A 275 29.19 -18.71 -34.15
CA THR A 275 29.51 -17.36 -34.62
C THR A 275 28.45 -16.38 -34.13
N PRO A 276 28.57 -15.90 -32.87
CA PRO A 276 27.57 -15.02 -32.27
C PRO A 276 27.50 -13.68 -33.01
N ASP A 277 26.28 -13.15 -33.17
CA ASP A 277 26.07 -11.83 -33.77
C ASP A 277 26.29 -10.72 -32.73
N LEU A 278 27.51 -10.18 -32.70
CA LEU A 278 27.89 -9.06 -31.84
C LEU A 278 27.76 -7.69 -32.53
N THR A 279 27.19 -7.62 -33.73
CA THR A 279 27.18 -6.38 -34.54
C THR A 279 26.38 -5.23 -33.92
N ASN A 280 25.48 -5.54 -32.98
CA ASN A 280 24.66 -4.56 -32.26
C ASN A 280 25.32 -4.02 -30.96
N LEU A 281 26.53 -4.49 -30.65
CA LEU A 281 27.31 -4.06 -29.49
C LEU A 281 28.45 -3.13 -29.91
N THR A 282 28.81 -2.21 -29.01
CA THR A 282 30.04 -1.41 -29.16
C THR A 282 31.27 -2.22 -28.77
N VAL A 283 32.47 -1.75 -29.14
CA VAL A 283 33.72 -2.40 -28.71
C VAL A 283 33.81 -2.46 -27.18
N ASP A 284 33.50 -1.36 -26.49
CA ASP A 284 33.56 -1.31 -25.03
C ASP A 284 32.64 -2.36 -24.39
N GLU A 285 31.48 -2.63 -24.99
CA GLU A 285 30.52 -3.65 -24.54
C GLU A 285 30.97 -5.07 -24.84
N ILE A 286 31.63 -5.28 -25.98
CA ILE A 286 32.23 -6.58 -26.30
C ILE A 286 33.33 -6.92 -25.28
N CYS A 287 34.09 -5.91 -24.84
CA CYS A 287 35.19 -6.09 -23.90
C CYS A 287 34.76 -6.46 -22.47
N THR A 288 33.47 -6.35 -22.11
CA THR A 288 32.95 -6.78 -20.81
C THR A 288 32.35 -8.19 -20.83
N LEU A 289 32.22 -8.83 -22.00
CA LEU A 289 31.60 -10.16 -22.13
C LEU A 289 32.37 -11.24 -21.39
N GLN A 290 31.65 -12.06 -20.63
CA GLN A 290 32.22 -13.19 -19.86
C GLN A 290 31.92 -14.55 -20.47
N ASN A 291 30.91 -14.67 -21.33
CA ASN A 291 30.44 -15.95 -21.86
C ASN A 291 30.82 -16.26 -23.31
N TRP A 292 31.74 -15.48 -23.90
CA TRP A 292 32.19 -15.61 -25.29
C TRP A 292 33.70 -15.41 -25.43
N ASP A 293 34.31 -16.11 -26.40
CA ASP A 293 35.70 -15.84 -26.79
C ASP A 293 35.79 -14.51 -27.55
N ILE A 294 36.35 -13.51 -26.89
CA ILE A 294 36.57 -12.16 -27.44
C ILE A 294 38.03 -11.90 -27.82
N SER A 295 38.86 -12.94 -27.94
CA SER A 295 40.30 -12.79 -28.26
C SER A 295 40.57 -12.01 -29.56
N ALA A 296 39.66 -12.11 -30.54
CA ALA A 296 39.70 -11.31 -31.77
C ALA A 296 39.59 -9.79 -31.53
N PHE A 297 39.02 -9.37 -30.40
CA PHE A 297 38.86 -7.97 -29.99
C PHE A 297 39.93 -7.51 -28.99
N ALA A 298 40.85 -8.38 -28.57
CA ALA A 298 41.82 -8.08 -27.50
C ALA A 298 42.60 -6.77 -27.73
N ALA A 299 43.03 -6.50 -28.97
CA ALA A 299 43.73 -5.27 -29.30
C ALA A 299 42.86 -4.01 -29.16
N ALA A 300 41.55 -4.13 -29.47
CA ALA A 300 40.59 -3.03 -29.32
C ALA A 300 40.25 -2.79 -27.84
N CYS A 301 40.21 -3.85 -27.02
CA CYS A 301 39.94 -3.75 -25.59
C CYS A 301 41.03 -3.06 -24.76
N VAL A 302 42.27 -2.95 -25.27
CA VAL A 302 43.35 -2.21 -24.58
C VAL A 302 43.00 -0.72 -24.40
N GLY A 303 42.17 -0.16 -25.27
CA GLY A 303 41.73 1.24 -25.21
C GLY A 303 40.25 1.41 -24.89
N ALA A 304 39.57 0.36 -24.42
CA ALA A 304 38.15 0.43 -24.07
C ALA A 304 37.96 1.27 -22.81
N GLU A 305 36.96 2.15 -22.82
CA GLU A 305 36.59 2.95 -21.65
C GLU A 305 35.55 2.20 -20.80
N PRO A 306 35.46 2.47 -19.48
CA PRO A 306 34.40 1.92 -18.64
C PRO A 306 33.01 2.25 -19.19
N LEU A 307 32.11 1.27 -19.18
CA LEU A 307 30.75 1.43 -19.71
C LEU A 307 30.03 2.57 -19.01
N GLN A 308 29.49 3.49 -19.81
CA GLN A 308 28.68 4.60 -19.32
C GLN A 308 27.24 4.13 -19.16
N LEU A 309 26.89 3.73 -17.94
CA LEU A 309 25.55 3.25 -17.63
C LEU A 309 24.60 4.40 -17.27
N PRO A 310 23.31 4.30 -17.63
CA PRO A 310 22.30 5.22 -17.12
C PRO A 310 22.23 5.14 -15.59
N GLY A 311 21.87 6.25 -14.94
CA GLY A 311 21.73 6.27 -13.48
C GLY A 311 20.70 5.27 -12.98
N ALA A 312 20.90 4.74 -11.77
CA ALA A 312 19.88 4.02 -11.02
C ALA A 312 19.15 4.97 -10.08
N ASP A 313 17.91 4.61 -9.73
CA ASP A 313 17.24 5.19 -8.58
C ASP A 313 18.11 4.94 -7.32
N VAL A 314 18.23 5.96 -6.46
CA VAL A 314 19.04 5.85 -5.24
C VAL A 314 18.32 4.93 -4.27
N GLU A 315 19.02 3.94 -3.73
CA GLU A 315 18.48 3.17 -2.61
C GLU A 315 18.43 4.09 -1.39
N VAL A 316 17.22 4.35 -0.90
CA VAL A 316 16.99 5.17 0.27
C VAL A 316 16.60 4.23 1.40
N GLU A 317 17.31 4.32 2.53
CA GLU A 317 16.84 3.66 3.74
C GLU A 317 15.50 4.28 4.12
N HIS A 318 14.43 3.50 3.97
CA HIS A 318 13.10 3.95 4.32
C HIS A 318 12.93 3.90 5.85
N ARG A 319 12.59 5.04 6.43
CA ARG A 319 12.34 5.21 7.86
C ARG A 319 10.97 5.83 8.06
N THR A 320 10.34 5.53 9.19
CA THR A 320 9.08 6.17 9.59
C THR A 320 9.31 7.19 10.69
N ALA A 321 8.55 8.28 10.67
CA ALA A 321 8.46 9.23 11.79
C ALA A 321 7.48 8.75 12.88
N VAL A 322 6.67 7.74 12.59
CA VAL A 322 5.68 7.18 13.50
C VAL A 322 6.32 6.12 14.38
N ALA A 323 6.26 6.31 15.69
CA ALA A 323 6.75 5.35 16.67
C ALA A 323 5.70 4.25 16.95
N TYR A 324 5.20 3.62 15.89
CA TYR A 324 4.20 2.56 15.96
C TYR A 324 4.33 1.66 14.73
N ASP A 325 4.46 0.36 14.95
CA ASP A 325 4.56 -0.64 13.90
C ASP A 325 3.18 -1.26 13.63
N VAL A 326 2.74 -1.16 12.38
CA VAL A 326 1.45 -1.68 11.91
C VAL A 326 1.56 -3.13 11.40
N THR A 327 2.76 -3.65 11.20
CA THR A 327 2.96 -4.98 10.61
C THR A 327 2.36 -6.08 11.50
N GLY A 328 1.66 -7.03 10.88
CA GLY A 328 1.01 -8.14 11.59
C GLY A 328 -0.22 -7.78 12.43
N LYS A 329 -0.57 -6.51 12.60
CA LYS A 329 -1.72 -6.08 13.41
C LYS A 329 -3.05 -6.40 12.74
N THR A 330 -3.98 -7.01 13.47
CA THR A 330 -5.39 -7.17 13.04
C THR A 330 -6.17 -5.88 13.23
N ILE A 331 -7.38 -5.77 12.68
CA ILE A 331 -8.28 -4.63 12.95
C ILE A 331 -8.57 -4.52 14.45
N ALA A 332 -8.74 -5.66 15.12
CA ALA A 332 -8.97 -5.70 16.57
C ALA A 332 -7.78 -5.16 17.37
N ASP A 333 -6.53 -5.49 16.98
CA ASP A 333 -5.33 -4.96 17.63
C ASP A 333 -5.23 -3.45 17.45
N LEU A 334 -5.44 -2.95 16.23
CA LEU A 334 -5.43 -1.51 15.94
C LEU A 334 -6.49 -0.76 16.77
N GLN A 335 -7.69 -1.33 16.90
CA GLN A 335 -8.74 -0.74 17.74
C GLN A 335 -8.36 -0.77 19.23
N ALA A 336 -7.82 -1.88 19.73
CA ALA A 336 -7.39 -1.99 21.12
C ALA A 336 -6.32 -0.94 21.46
N ASP A 337 -5.35 -0.74 20.58
CA ASP A 337 -4.25 0.22 20.77
C ASP A 337 -4.75 1.68 20.66
N MET A 338 -5.76 1.96 19.81
CA MET A 338 -6.43 3.27 19.78
C MET A 338 -7.28 3.54 21.03
N VAL A 339 -8.01 2.54 21.53
CA VAL A 339 -8.87 2.65 22.72
C VAL A 339 -8.04 2.82 23.99
N SER A 340 -6.89 2.14 24.09
CA SER A 340 -5.96 2.29 25.21
C SER A 340 -5.25 3.65 25.22
N GLY A 341 -5.25 4.35 24.07
CA GLY A 341 -4.55 5.62 23.87
C GLY A 341 -3.05 5.45 23.59
N GLU A 342 -2.60 4.25 23.22
CA GLU A 342 -1.23 3.96 22.80
C GLU A 342 -0.88 4.64 21.47
N VAL A 343 -1.84 4.61 20.54
CA VAL A 343 -1.72 5.16 19.19
C VAL A 343 -3.00 5.89 18.81
N THR A 344 -2.94 6.80 17.84
CA THR A 344 -4.13 7.42 17.24
C THR A 344 -4.36 6.96 15.81
N SER A 345 -5.56 7.17 15.26
CA SER A 345 -5.86 6.86 13.85
C SER A 345 -4.93 7.61 12.90
N VAL A 346 -4.59 8.87 13.21
CA VAL A 346 -3.62 9.66 12.44
C VAL A 346 -2.25 8.99 12.39
N GLU A 347 -1.77 8.45 13.51
CA GLU A 347 -0.49 7.77 13.58
C GLU A 347 -0.51 6.45 12.79
N ILE A 348 -1.55 5.63 12.95
CA ILE A 348 -1.74 4.39 12.16
C ILE A 348 -1.77 4.71 10.67
N THR A 349 -2.57 5.71 10.26
CA THR A 349 -2.70 6.10 8.85
C THR A 349 -1.37 6.57 8.27
N LYS A 350 -0.61 7.37 9.03
CA LYS A 350 0.73 7.80 8.61
C LYS A 350 1.70 6.64 8.50
N ALA A 351 1.66 5.67 9.43
CA ALA A 351 2.51 4.48 9.36
C ALA A 351 2.25 3.66 8.08
N TYR A 352 0.98 3.47 7.68
CA TYR A 352 0.66 2.84 6.41
C TYR A 352 1.08 3.68 5.20
N LEU A 353 0.89 5.01 5.22
CA LEU A 353 1.33 5.89 4.14
C LEU A 353 2.86 5.88 3.95
N ASP A 354 3.63 5.88 5.04
CA ASP A 354 5.09 5.76 5.01
C ASP A 354 5.52 4.41 4.37
N ARG A 355 4.77 3.33 4.63
CA ARG A 355 5.01 2.02 4.00
C ARG A 355 4.65 2.00 2.52
N ILE A 356 3.57 2.67 2.11
CA ILE A 356 3.20 2.82 0.70
C ILE A 356 4.33 3.53 -0.07
N ASP A 357 4.84 4.64 0.48
CA ASP A 357 5.96 5.37 -0.11
C ASP A 357 7.23 4.50 -0.24
N ALA A 358 7.48 3.65 0.75
CA ALA A 358 8.66 2.79 0.79
C ALA A 358 8.62 1.58 -0.14
N TYR A 359 7.45 0.96 -0.31
CA TYR A 359 7.37 -0.39 -0.90
C TYR A 359 6.51 -0.48 -2.15
N ASP A 360 5.62 0.47 -2.39
CA ASP A 360 4.64 0.33 -3.48
C ASP A 360 5.17 0.82 -4.83
N SER A 361 6.06 1.82 -4.84
CA SER A 361 6.54 2.47 -6.06
C SER A 361 7.98 2.08 -6.42
N GLY A 362 8.36 2.36 -7.67
CA GLY A 362 9.73 2.18 -8.17
C GLY A 362 9.95 0.87 -8.94
N PRO A 363 11.15 0.64 -9.48
CA PRO A 363 11.48 -0.53 -10.31
C PRO A 363 11.08 -1.87 -9.69
N LEU A 364 11.39 -2.03 -8.41
CA LEU A 364 11.10 -3.23 -7.63
C LEU A 364 9.99 -2.99 -6.58
N GLY A 365 9.08 -2.05 -6.87
CA GLY A 365 7.88 -1.82 -6.07
C GLY A 365 6.77 -2.85 -6.34
N PHE A 366 5.78 -2.87 -5.47
CA PHE A 366 4.62 -3.76 -5.60
C PHE A 366 3.52 -3.25 -6.55
N ASN A 367 3.45 -1.94 -6.80
CA ASN A 367 2.48 -1.28 -7.67
C ASN A 367 1.03 -1.68 -7.36
N SER A 368 0.69 -1.69 -6.07
CA SER A 368 -0.62 -2.08 -5.56
C SER A 368 -1.63 -0.94 -5.54
N PHE A 369 -1.21 0.33 -5.51
CA PHE A 369 -2.09 1.51 -5.56
C PHE A 369 -2.03 2.24 -6.92
N ILE A 370 -3.20 2.52 -7.52
CA ILE A 370 -3.33 3.50 -8.61
C ILE A 370 -3.38 4.92 -8.03
N THR A 371 -4.13 5.10 -6.94
CA THR A 371 -4.32 6.40 -6.29
C THR A 371 -4.18 6.26 -4.79
N VAL A 372 -3.31 7.05 -4.17
CA VAL A 372 -3.27 7.21 -2.70
C VAL A 372 -4.12 8.41 -2.31
N ALA A 373 -4.97 8.27 -1.29
CA ALA A 373 -5.91 9.31 -0.89
C ALA A 373 -5.19 10.51 -0.25
N LYS A 374 -5.29 11.68 -0.88
CA LYS A 374 -4.66 12.92 -0.39
C LYS A 374 -5.21 13.40 0.95
N ASN A 375 -6.44 13.01 1.28
CA ASN A 375 -7.14 13.38 2.51
C ASN A 375 -7.13 12.26 3.57
N ALA A 376 -6.39 11.16 3.41
CA ALA A 376 -6.39 10.03 4.35
C ALA A 376 -6.12 10.48 5.80
N VAL A 377 -5.12 11.34 6.02
CA VAL A 377 -4.81 11.90 7.34
C VAL A 377 -5.96 12.77 7.90
N ALA A 378 -6.68 13.51 7.04
CA ALA A 378 -7.82 14.30 7.48
C ALA A 378 -9.01 13.43 7.88
N GLN A 379 -9.24 12.32 7.16
CA GLN A 379 -10.24 11.31 7.55
C GLN A 379 -9.88 10.71 8.92
N ALA A 380 -8.60 10.39 9.13
CA ALA A 380 -8.09 9.85 10.40
C ALA A 380 -8.25 10.84 11.57
N MET A 381 -8.00 12.14 11.34
CA MET A 381 -8.25 13.18 12.34
C MET A 381 -9.73 13.24 12.74
N ALA A 382 -10.64 13.16 11.77
CA ALA A 382 -12.08 13.13 12.05
C ALA A 382 -12.47 11.90 12.88
N ALA A 383 -11.88 10.74 12.61
CA ALA A 383 -12.10 9.52 13.40
C ALA A 383 -11.58 9.65 14.85
N ASP A 384 -10.40 10.26 15.04
CA ASP A 384 -9.86 10.56 16.37
C ASP A 384 -10.77 11.54 17.15
N GLU A 385 -11.36 12.54 16.47
CA GLU A 385 -12.33 13.47 17.05
C GLU A 385 -13.65 12.77 17.43
N ALA A 386 -14.20 11.92 16.56
CA ALA A 386 -15.40 11.12 16.84
C ALA A 386 -15.18 10.20 18.05
N ARG A 387 -14.02 9.53 18.13
CA ARG A 387 -13.64 8.70 19.27
C ARG A 387 -13.56 9.52 20.57
N ALA A 388 -12.97 10.72 20.51
CA ALA A 388 -12.93 11.62 21.66
C ALA A 388 -14.33 12.13 22.07
N ALA A 389 -15.28 12.18 21.15
CA ALA A 389 -16.69 12.49 21.42
C ALA A 389 -17.49 11.29 21.96
N GLY A 390 -16.88 10.10 22.06
CA GLY A 390 -17.48 8.89 22.62
C GLY A 390 -18.01 7.90 21.59
N GLU A 391 -17.73 8.11 20.29
CA GLU A 391 -18.05 7.13 19.26
C GLU A 391 -17.10 5.92 19.32
N SER A 392 -17.59 4.76 18.90
CA SER A 392 -16.86 3.50 18.90
C SER A 392 -17.33 2.62 17.75
N GLY A 393 -16.43 1.84 17.18
CA GLY A 393 -16.74 0.85 16.16
C GLY A 393 -15.47 0.19 15.64
N ASP A 394 -15.58 -1.02 15.10
CA ASP A 394 -14.43 -1.81 14.64
C ASP A 394 -13.60 -1.10 13.58
N LEU A 395 -14.24 -0.32 12.70
CA LEU A 395 -13.58 0.35 11.60
C LEU A 395 -13.26 1.83 11.88
N LEU A 396 -13.66 2.38 13.03
CA LEU A 396 -13.46 3.79 13.33
C LEU A 396 -11.96 4.11 13.33
N GLY A 397 -11.50 4.87 12.34
CA GLY A 397 -10.10 5.26 12.19
C GLY A 397 -9.18 4.20 11.56
N VAL A 398 -9.72 3.10 11.01
CA VAL A 398 -8.93 2.03 10.41
C VAL A 398 -8.71 2.30 8.91
N PRO A 399 -7.45 2.23 8.41
CA PRO A 399 -7.17 2.42 6.99
C PRO A 399 -7.59 1.23 6.11
N ILE A 400 -8.53 1.45 5.21
CA ILE A 400 -9.08 0.47 4.26
C ILE A 400 -8.79 0.91 2.83
N ALA A 401 -8.24 -0.01 2.03
CA ALA A 401 -8.01 0.22 0.61
C ALA A 401 -9.20 -0.27 -0.24
N LEU A 402 -9.44 0.34 -1.40
CA LEU A 402 -10.55 -0.04 -2.28
C LEU A 402 -10.03 -0.40 -3.66
N LYS A 403 -10.47 -1.50 -4.26
CA LYS A 403 -10.22 -1.74 -5.68
C LYS A 403 -10.70 -0.56 -6.53
N ASP A 404 -9.98 -0.22 -7.60
CA ASP A 404 -10.33 0.91 -8.47
C ASP A 404 -11.53 0.65 -9.41
N LEU A 405 -12.55 -0.02 -8.89
CA LEU A 405 -13.90 -0.14 -9.45
C LEU A 405 -14.96 0.51 -8.56
N TYR A 406 -14.63 0.75 -7.28
CA TYR A 406 -15.55 1.38 -6.33
C TYR A 406 -15.54 2.89 -6.55
N ASP A 407 -16.70 3.46 -6.88
CA ASP A 407 -16.88 4.90 -6.95
C ASP A 407 -16.57 5.59 -5.62
N THR A 408 -15.83 6.68 -5.71
CA THR A 408 -15.44 7.54 -4.59
C THR A 408 -15.65 8.98 -5.03
N LYS A 409 -16.34 9.77 -4.22
CA LYS A 409 -16.62 11.19 -4.57
C LYS A 409 -15.40 12.11 -4.47
N ASP A 410 -14.28 11.61 -3.94
CA ASP A 410 -13.07 12.36 -3.62
C ASP A 410 -11.79 11.79 -4.26
N MET A 411 -11.91 10.76 -5.10
CA MET A 411 -10.82 10.17 -5.88
C MET A 411 -11.35 9.62 -7.21
N PRO A 412 -10.51 9.53 -8.26
CA PRO A 412 -10.92 8.90 -9.50
C PRO A 412 -11.33 7.42 -9.34
N THR A 413 -12.18 6.95 -10.25
CA THR A 413 -12.46 5.52 -10.45
C THR A 413 -12.19 5.16 -11.90
N SER A 414 -11.02 4.63 -12.19
CA SER A 414 -10.58 4.46 -13.58
C SER A 414 -10.91 3.08 -14.16
N GLY A 415 -11.24 2.08 -13.34
CA GLY A 415 -11.32 0.69 -13.81
C GLY A 415 -9.98 0.15 -14.31
N GLY A 416 -8.87 0.80 -13.96
CA GLY A 416 -7.54 0.50 -14.48
C GLY A 416 -7.27 1.07 -15.88
N THR A 417 -8.24 1.73 -16.54
CA THR A 417 -8.02 2.26 -17.88
C THR A 417 -7.47 3.68 -17.91
N LEU A 418 -6.42 3.80 -18.72
CA LEU A 418 -6.24 4.84 -19.73
C LEU A 418 -7.27 5.98 -19.84
N ALA A 419 -8.47 5.57 -20.23
CA ALA A 419 -9.55 6.42 -20.67
C ALA A 419 -10.21 7.19 -19.52
N LEU A 420 -10.28 6.57 -18.34
CA LEU A 420 -10.98 7.08 -17.17
C LEU A 420 -10.03 7.58 -16.08
N LYS A 421 -8.76 7.82 -16.39
CA LYS A 421 -7.75 8.27 -15.40
C LYS A 421 -8.13 9.54 -14.63
N ASP A 422 -8.95 10.39 -15.24
CA ASP A 422 -9.40 11.67 -14.67
C ASP A 422 -10.92 11.67 -14.39
N TRP A 423 -11.58 10.50 -14.45
CA TRP A 423 -13.01 10.37 -14.13
C TRP A 423 -13.20 10.32 -12.61
N GLU A 424 -13.80 11.37 -12.05
CA GLU A 424 -14.16 11.48 -10.64
C GLU A 424 -15.69 11.34 -10.48
N PRO A 425 -16.19 10.23 -9.91
CA PRO A 425 -17.60 10.06 -9.63
C PRO A 425 -18.17 11.16 -8.72
N GLY A 426 -19.44 11.52 -8.92
CA GLY A 426 -20.12 12.52 -8.08
C GLY A 426 -20.58 12.00 -6.70
N ALA A 427 -20.55 10.68 -6.49
CA ALA A 427 -21.00 10.02 -5.28
C ALA A 427 -20.10 8.81 -4.95
N ASP A 428 -20.10 8.43 -3.68
CA ASP A 428 -19.47 7.19 -3.23
C ASP A 428 -20.34 6.00 -3.68
N ALA A 429 -19.72 4.87 -4.02
CA ALA A 429 -20.42 3.59 -4.12
C ALA A 429 -21.09 3.25 -2.78
N TRP A 430 -22.18 2.47 -2.83
CA TRP A 430 -22.96 2.18 -1.62
C TRP A 430 -22.10 1.64 -0.48
N GLN A 431 -21.27 0.63 -0.75
CA GLN A 431 -20.38 0.05 0.27
C GLN A 431 -19.33 1.05 0.77
N VAL A 432 -18.83 1.96 -0.07
CA VAL A 432 -17.87 2.99 0.34
C VAL A 432 -18.53 3.98 1.29
N ALA A 433 -19.76 4.41 1.00
CA ALA A 433 -20.54 5.24 1.91
C ALA A 433 -20.71 4.54 3.27
N LYS A 434 -21.01 3.24 3.29
CA LYS A 434 -21.14 2.47 4.53
C LYS A 434 -19.84 2.29 5.31
N LEU A 435 -18.71 2.10 4.64
CA LEU A 435 -17.39 2.09 5.28
C LEU A 435 -17.08 3.45 5.92
N ARG A 436 -17.39 4.56 5.23
CA ARG A 436 -17.21 5.92 5.76
C ARG A 436 -18.15 6.20 6.94
N GLU A 437 -19.40 5.76 6.89
CA GLU A 437 -20.35 5.82 8.00
C GLU A 437 -19.85 5.05 9.23
N ALA A 438 -19.16 3.92 9.03
CA ALA A 438 -18.50 3.15 10.09
C ALA A 438 -17.20 3.80 10.61
N GLY A 439 -16.78 4.94 10.05
CA GLY A 439 -15.60 5.69 10.46
C GLY A 439 -14.29 5.20 9.83
N ALA A 440 -14.32 4.33 8.81
CA ALA A 440 -13.14 3.86 8.12
C ALA A 440 -12.40 5.00 7.40
N VAL A 441 -11.06 4.94 7.41
CA VAL A 441 -10.20 5.82 6.62
C VAL A 441 -9.98 5.16 5.27
N ILE A 442 -10.53 5.73 4.21
CA ILE A 442 -10.28 5.23 2.85
C ILE A 442 -8.89 5.72 2.42
N ILE A 443 -7.89 4.84 2.45
CA ILE A 443 -6.47 5.19 2.24
C ILE A 443 -6.09 5.32 0.76
N GLY A 444 -6.85 4.71 -0.14
CA GLY A 444 -6.59 4.82 -1.58
C GLY A 444 -7.35 3.81 -2.43
N LYS A 445 -7.07 3.86 -3.74
CA LYS A 445 -7.59 3.00 -4.81
C LYS A 445 -6.50 2.06 -5.30
N THR A 446 -6.73 0.75 -5.20
CA THR A 446 -5.77 -0.28 -5.58
C THR A 446 -5.87 -0.64 -7.05
N ASN A 447 -4.73 -1.01 -7.62
CA ASN A 447 -4.60 -1.51 -8.98
C ASN A 447 -5.32 -2.86 -9.16
N LEU A 448 -5.59 -3.20 -10.41
CA LEU A 448 -6.42 -4.33 -10.80
C LEU A 448 -6.05 -4.80 -12.21
N SER A 449 -6.62 -5.94 -12.62
CA SER A 449 -6.80 -6.18 -14.05
C SER A 449 -7.75 -5.12 -14.59
N GLU A 450 -7.38 -4.42 -15.66
CA GLU A 450 -8.24 -3.43 -16.31
C GLU A 450 -9.63 -4.04 -16.62
N PHE A 451 -10.68 -3.32 -16.25
CA PHE A 451 -12.11 -3.71 -16.27
C PHE A 451 -12.45 -5.04 -15.57
N ALA A 452 -11.61 -5.47 -14.63
CA ALA A 452 -11.69 -6.78 -14.00
C ALA A 452 -11.59 -7.99 -14.97
N ASN A 453 -11.04 -7.80 -16.16
CA ASN A 453 -11.18 -8.76 -17.26
C ASN A 453 -10.29 -10.02 -17.14
N SER A 454 -9.23 -9.99 -16.35
CA SER A 454 -8.33 -11.13 -16.10
C SER A 454 -8.39 -11.63 -14.66
N GLY A 455 -8.50 -12.95 -14.53
CA GLY A 455 -8.29 -13.66 -13.26
C GLY A 455 -6.83 -13.99 -12.97
N SER A 456 -6.00 -13.92 -14.00
CA SER A 456 -4.63 -14.43 -14.00
C SER A 456 -3.60 -13.37 -13.63
N TRP A 457 -3.89 -12.10 -13.93
CA TRP A 457 -2.96 -10.98 -13.79
C TRP A 457 -3.70 -9.74 -13.30
N SER A 458 -3.01 -8.85 -12.58
CA SER A 458 -3.51 -7.49 -12.28
C SER A 458 -2.71 -6.46 -13.05
N GLU A 459 -2.95 -6.46 -14.35
CA GLU A 459 -2.40 -5.53 -15.34
C GLU A 459 -3.40 -4.44 -15.67
N SER A 460 -2.98 -3.18 -15.56
CA SER A 460 -3.79 -2.03 -15.95
C SER A 460 -3.06 -1.13 -16.94
N GLY A 461 -3.79 -0.17 -17.50
CA GLY A 461 -3.21 0.91 -18.28
C GLY A 461 -2.23 1.76 -17.48
N PHE A 462 -2.16 1.63 -16.15
CA PHE A 462 -1.20 2.33 -15.32
C PHE A 462 0.07 1.50 -15.08
N MET A 463 -0.10 0.26 -14.63
CA MET A 463 1.01 -0.59 -14.16
C MET A 463 0.60 -2.05 -13.98
N GLN A 464 1.61 -2.91 -13.84
CA GLN A 464 1.52 -4.28 -13.34
C GLN A 464 1.68 -4.31 -11.82
N THR A 465 0.77 -4.98 -11.12
CA THR A 465 0.93 -5.32 -9.69
C THR A 465 1.77 -6.58 -9.49
N TRP A 466 2.64 -6.58 -8.49
CA TRP A 466 3.51 -7.71 -8.13
C TRP A 466 3.08 -8.34 -6.81
N ASN A 467 3.21 -9.66 -6.68
CA ASN A 467 2.78 -10.37 -5.48
C ASN A 467 3.64 -10.02 -4.26
N ALA A 468 3.01 -9.75 -3.11
CA ALA A 468 3.70 -9.38 -1.89
C ALA A 468 4.50 -10.53 -1.24
N LEU A 469 4.06 -11.79 -1.38
CA LEU A 469 4.75 -12.96 -0.83
C LEU A 469 5.83 -13.48 -1.78
N TYR A 470 5.60 -13.35 -3.08
CA TYR A 470 6.46 -13.91 -4.12
C TYR A 470 6.68 -12.86 -5.23
N PRO A 471 7.59 -11.88 -5.04
CA PRO A 471 7.67 -10.68 -5.89
C PRO A 471 7.96 -10.86 -7.38
N SER A 472 8.29 -12.08 -7.81
CA SER A 472 8.45 -12.44 -9.23
C SER A 472 7.16 -13.01 -9.85
N LYS A 473 6.21 -13.40 -9.01
CA LYS A 473 5.01 -14.15 -9.36
C LYS A 473 3.77 -13.30 -9.50
N SER A 474 2.74 -13.89 -10.12
CA SER A 474 1.45 -13.23 -10.31
C SER A 474 0.83 -12.81 -8.98
N SER A 475 0.31 -11.58 -8.92
CA SER A 475 -0.63 -11.15 -7.87
C SER A 475 -2.04 -11.73 -8.09
N PHE A 476 -2.23 -12.48 -9.18
CA PHE A 476 -3.50 -12.87 -9.76
C PHE A 476 -4.40 -11.66 -10.03
N GLY A 477 -5.63 -11.93 -10.45
CA GLY A 477 -6.56 -10.91 -10.84
C GLY A 477 -8.01 -11.26 -10.51
N SER A 478 -8.88 -10.27 -10.55
CA SER A 478 -8.58 -8.89 -10.88
C SER A 478 -8.31 -8.02 -9.64
N SER A 479 -8.43 -8.54 -8.42
CA SER A 479 -8.20 -7.77 -7.18
C SER A 479 -6.78 -7.94 -6.62
N GLY A 480 -5.77 -8.11 -7.48
CA GLY A 480 -4.39 -8.34 -7.07
C GLY A 480 -3.77 -7.15 -6.32
N GLY A 481 -4.12 -5.91 -6.67
CA GLY A 481 -3.70 -4.73 -5.91
C GLY A 481 -4.25 -4.72 -4.49
N SER A 482 -5.53 -5.06 -4.30
CA SER A 482 -6.12 -5.20 -2.96
C SER A 482 -5.41 -6.28 -2.13
N ALA A 483 -5.16 -7.45 -2.70
CA ALA A 483 -4.44 -8.52 -2.00
C ALA A 483 -3.00 -8.11 -1.62
N THR A 484 -2.29 -7.51 -2.57
CA THR A 484 -0.91 -7.08 -2.39
C THR A 484 -0.81 -5.98 -1.34
N ALA A 485 -1.71 -4.99 -1.37
CA ALA A 485 -1.74 -3.91 -0.39
C ALA A 485 -1.93 -4.41 1.04
N VAL A 486 -2.82 -5.39 1.26
CA VAL A 486 -3.03 -5.96 2.60
C VAL A 486 -1.83 -6.82 3.03
N ARG A 487 -1.34 -7.70 2.15
CA ARG A 487 -0.25 -8.60 2.52
C ARG A 487 1.10 -7.91 2.70
N ALA A 488 1.37 -6.84 1.96
CA ALA A 488 2.53 -5.97 2.17
C ALA A 488 2.33 -4.98 3.33
N GLU A 489 1.24 -5.10 4.10
CA GLU A 489 0.91 -4.24 5.24
C GLU A 489 0.88 -2.75 4.83
N LEU A 490 0.31 -2.45 3.67
CA LEU A 490 0.11 -1.10 3.12
C LEU A 490 -1.32 -0.57 3.41
N ALA A 491 -2.21 -1.45 3.83
CA ALA A 491 -3.51 -1.15 4.40
C ALA A 491 -3.89 -2.25 5.42
N ALA A 492 -4.77 -1.95 6.37
CA ALA A 492 -5.20 -2.93 7.37
C ALA A 492 -6.09 -4.03 6.75
N ALA A 493 -6.95 -3.63 5.81
CA ALA A 493 -7.74 -4.52 4.97
C ALA A 493 -8.12 -3.81 3.66
N ALA A 494 -8.74 -4.52 2.73
CA ALA A 494 -9.16 -3.96 1.46
C ALA A 494 -10.51 -4.49 0.99
N MET A 495 -11.15 -3.76 0.09
CA MET A 495 -12.30 -4.23 -0.69
C MET A 495 -11.84 -4.65 -2.09
N GLY A 496 -12.30 -5.82 -2.54
CA GLY A 496 -12.09 -6.36 -3.89
C GLY A 496 -13.42 -6.64 -4.59
N THR A 497 -13.38 -7.28 -5.77
CA THR A 497 -14.60 -7.74 -6.45
C THR A 497 -14.39 -9.12 -7.09
N GLN A 498 -15.47 -9.89 -7.23
CA GLN A 498 -15.48 -11.21 -7.88
C GLN A 498 -16.66 -11.35 -8.84
N THR A 499 -16.34 -11.59 -10.11
CA THR A 499 -17.26 -12.14 -11.12
C THR A 499 -17.02 -13.63 -11.32
N GLY A 500 -15.75 -14.01 -11.41
CA GLY A 500 -15.27 -15.39 -11.52
C GLY A 500 -14.43 -15.77 -10.31
N VAL A 501 -13.15 -15.39 -10.38
CA VAL A 501 -12.11 -15.79 -9.41
C VAL A 501 -11.56 -14.64 -8.58
N SER A 502 -12.05 -13.43 -8.85
CA SER A 502 -11.29 -12.21 -8.59
C SER A 502 -11.20 -11.75 -7.13
N LEU A 503 -11.84 -12.45 -6.19
CA LEU A 503 -11.53 -12.35 -4.77
C LEU A 503 -10.65 -13.53 -4.33
N TYR A 504 -11.06 -14.77 -4.63
CA TYR A 504 -10.36 -15.93 -4.09
C TYR A 504 -8.93 -16.12 -4.65
N ALA A 505 -8.70 -15.94 -5.95
CA ALA A 505 -7.40 -16.20 -6.56
C ALA A 505 -6.33 -15.24 -6.02
N PRO A 506 -6.53 -13.91 -6.01
CA PRO A 506 -5.58 -13.01 -5.38
C PRO A 506 -5.47 -13.21 -3.87
N SER A 507 -6.55 -13.58 -3.17
CA SER A 507 -6.43 -13.98 -1.74
C SER A 507 -5.57 -15.21 -1.54
N THR A 508 -5.70 -16.23 -2.37
CA THR A 508 -4.91 -17.47 -2.27
C THR A 508 -3.43 -17.21 -2.51
N GLY A 509 -3.10 -16.46 -3.58
CA GLY A 509 -1.73 -16.07 -3.89
C GLY A 509 -1.09 -15.14 -2.85
N ALA A 510 -1.89 -14.50 -2.01
CA ALA A 510 -1.43 -13.62 -0.94
C ALA A 510 -1.75 -14.17 0.46
N SER A 511 -2.10 -15.45 0.62
CA SER A 511 -2.43 -16.07 1.93
C SER A 511 -3.50 -15.31 2.73
N LEU A 512 -4.44 -14.62 2.09
CA LEU A 512 -5.50 -13.83 2.73
C LEU A 512 -6.81 -14.62 2.86
N SER A 513 -7.65 -14.14 3.77
CA SER A 513 -9.05 -14.54 3.87
C SER A 513 -9.93 -13.57 3.07
N THR A 514 -11.04 -14.05 2.51
CA THR A 514 -12.06 -13.24 1.83
C THR A 514 -13.41 -13.94 1.91
N PHE A 515 -14.48 -13.17 1.78
CA PHE A 515 -15.84 -13.72 1.74
C PHE A 515 -16.61 -13.19 0.55
N ARG A 516 -17.21 -14.11 -0.20
CA ARG A 516 -18.27 -13.81 -1.17
C ARG A 516 -19.57 -14.28 -0.55
N GLY A 517 -20.51 -13.38 -0.32
CA GLY A 517 -21.86 -13.76 0.13
C GLY A 517 -22.77 -14.20 -1.00
N THR A 518 -23.97 -14.66 -0.62
CA THR A 518 -25.08 -14.95 -1.51
C THR A 518 -25.39 -13.73 -2.38
N ASP A 519 -25.67 -13.93 -3.66
CA ASP A 519 -26.03 -12.81 -4.53
C ASP A 519 -27.28 -12.09 -4.02
N GLY A 520 -27.18 -10.76 -3.96
CA GLY A 520 -28.17 -9.90 -3.35
C GLY A 520 -27.93 -9.64 -1.86
N LEU A 521 -26.92 -10.23 -1.21
CA LEU A 521 -26.57 -9.92 0.17
C LEU A 521 -26.14 -8.45 0.36
N THR A 522 -25.32 -7.93 -0.56
CA THR A 522 -24.81 -6.55 -0.52
C THR A 522 -24.89 -5.89 -1.89
N SER A 523 -25.01 -4.56 -1.90
CA SER A 523 -25.18 -3.78 -3.12
C SER A 523 -23.87 -3.63 -3.88
N THR A 524 -23.99 -3.61 -5.21
CA THR A 524 -22.90 -3.26 -6.14
C THR A 524 -23.15 -1.91 -6.81
N ASN A 525 -24.12 -1.14 -6.32
CA ASN A 525 -24.38 0.22 -6.82
C ASN A 525 -23.14 1.11 -6.63
N GLY A 526 -22.69 1.72 -7.73
CA GLY A 526 -21.45 2.49 -7.79
C GLY A 526 -20.17 1.64 -7.91
N VAL A 527 -20.29 0.33 -8.12
CA VAL A 527 -19.15 -0.52 -8.50
C VAL A 527 -19.18 -0.74 -10.01
N MET A 528 -18.07 -0.41 -10.69
CA MET A 528 -17.95 -0.61 -12.13
C MET A 528 -18.11 -2.10 -12.50
N PRO A 529 -18.98 -2.44 -13.47
CA PRO A 529 -19.43 -3.81 -13.70
C PRO A 529 -18.48 -4.59 -14.62
N LEU A 530 -18.59 -5.92 -14.57
CA LEU A 530 -18.12 -6.83 -15.62
C LEU A 530 -19.26 -7.71 -16.13
N THR A 531 -20.03 -8.34 -15.24
CA THR A 531 -21.19 -9.16 -15.61
C THR A 531 -22.28 -9.03 -14.56
N TRP A 532 -23.35 -8.32 -14.93
CA TRP A 532 -24.46 -8.04 -14.03
C TRP A 532 -25.08 -9.32 -13.45
N ALA A 533 -25.58 -9.21 -12.21
CA ALA A 533 -26.08 -10.30 -11.38
C ALA A 533 -25.08 -11.39 -10.97
N THR A 534 -23.83 -11.36 -11.46
CA THR A 534 -22.76 -12.29 -11.02
C THR A 534 -21.64 -11.57 -10.26
N ASP A 535 -21.47 -10.29 -10.50
CA ASP A 535 -20.52 -9.44 -9.78
C ASP A 535 -20.83 -9.37 -8.28
N TYR A 536 -19.80 -9.52 -7.47
CA TYR A 536 -19.86 -9.37 -6.01
C TYR A 536 -18.73 -8.47 -5.53
N ALA A 537 -19.06 -7.51 -4.68
CA ALA A 537 -18.12 -6.60 -4.04
C ALA A 537 -17.91 -7.05 -2.59
N GLY A 538 -16.67 -7.41 -2.23
CA GLY A 538 -16.40 -8.13 -0.98
C GLY A 538 -15.05 -7.79 -0.33
N PRO A 539 -14.91 -8.07 0.97
CA PRO A 539 -13.72 -7.75 1.76
C PRO A 539 -12.59 -8.76 1.60
N MET A 540 -11.35 -8.29 1.75
CA MET A 540 -10.11 -9.07 1.77
C MET A 540 -9.28 -8.63 2.98
N ALA A 541 -8.89 -9.59 3.83
CA ALA A 541 -8.19 -9.29 5.08
C ALA A 541 -7.30 -10.47 5.53
N LYS A 542 -6.51 -10.26 6.58
CA LYS A 542 -5.57 -11.26 7.11
C LYS A 542 -6.26 -12.34 7.95
N SER A 543 -7.47 -12.09 8.45
CA SER A 543 -8.24 -13.03 9.27
C SER A 543 -9.74 -12.99 8.94
N ILE A 544 -10.47 -14.08 9.23
CA ILE A 544 -11.93 -14.14 9.13
C ILE A 544 -12.61 -13.15 10.09
N THR A 545 -11.97 -12.84 11.22
CA THR A 545 -12.47 -11.82 12.15
C THR A 545 -12.48 -10.43 11.52
N ASP A 546 -11.39 -10.06 10.83
CA ASP A 546 -11.32 -8.78 10.11
C ASP A 546 -12.34 -8.74 8.96
N ILE A 547 -12.54 -9.86 8.26
CA ILE A 547 -13.59 -10.01 7.25
C ILE A 547 -14.97 -9.73 7.85
N ALA A 548 -15.29 -10.27 9.03
CA ALA A 548 -16.55 -10.00 9.70
C ALA A 548 -16.73 -8.51 10.05
N SER A 549 -15.68 -7.83 10.52
CA SER A 549 -15.74 -6.38 10.80
C SER A 549 -16.07 -5.55 9.54
N LEU A 550 -15.55 -5.94 8.37
CA LEU A 550 -15.89 -5.29 7.09
C LEU A 550 -17.32 -5.62 6.62
N LEU A 551 -17.79 -6.84 6.84
CA LEU A 551 -19.16 -7.26 6.51
C LEU A 551 -20.19 -6.63 7.45
N ASP A 552 -19.88 -6.42 8.73
CA ASP A 552 -20.73 -5.67 9.67
C ASP A 552 -20.96 -4.24 9.18
N ALA A 553 -19.95 -3.63 8.56
CA ALA A 553 -20.09 -2.31 7.96
C ALA A 553 -20.88 -2.33 6.63
N THR A 554 -20.82 -3.39 5.83
CA THR A 554 -21.29 -3.34 4.42
C THR A 554 -22.40 -4.32 4.03
N ALA A 555 -22.71 -5.31 4.86
CA ALA A 555 -23.51 -6.47 4.49
C ALA A 555 -24.41 -6.99 5.63
N THR A 556 -25.05 -6.09 6.38
CA THR A 556 -26.09 -6.46 7.38
C THR A 556 -27.49 -6.11 6.90
N GLN A 557 -28.52 -6.39 7.71
CA GLN A 557 -29.88 -5.90 7.44
C GLN A 557 -29.97 -4.37 7.28
N THR A 558 -29.09 -3.61 7.91
CA THR A 558 -29.10 -2.13 7.87
C THR A 558 -28.18 -1.56 6.80
N THR A 559 -27.11 -2.29 6.44
CA THR A 559 -26.07 -1.78 5.53
C THR A 559 -26.05 -2.47 4.18
N GLY A 560 -26.58 -3.70 4.05
CA GLY A 560 -26.53 -4.48 2.81
C GLY A 560 -27.68 -4.22 1.84
N ASN A 561 -28.85 -3.80 2.33
CA ASN A 561 -30.02 -3.55 1.49
C ASN A 561 -30.02 -2.11 0.94
N ASN A 562 -29.67 -1.97 -0.33
CA ASN A 562 -29.85 -0.73 -1.06
C ASN A 562 -31.19 -0.76 -1.82
N PRO A 563 -32.15 0.15 -1.54
CA PRO A 563 -33.42 0.19 -2.26
C PRO A 563 -33.26 0.54 -3.75
N ASP A 564 -32.17 1.22 -4.13
CA ASP A 564 -31.88 1.65 -5.50
C ASP A 564 -31.07 0.61 -6.29
N ASP A 565 -30.86 -0.59 -5.74
CA ASP A 565 -30.19 -1.71 -6.40
C ASP A 565 -31.12 -2.92 -6.46
N LEU A 566 -31.51 -3.29 -7.68
CA LEU A 566 -32.42 -4.41 -7.95
C LEU A 566 -31.90 -5.74 -7.38
N LEU A 567 -30.59 -5.95 -7.32
CA LEU A 567 -30.02 -7.19 -6.79
C LEU A 567 -30.29 -7.34 -5.29
N THR A 568 -30.31 -6.24 -4.54
CA THR A 568 -30.54 -6.25 -3.09
C THR A 568 -31.99 -6.02 -2.71
N SER A 569 -32.70 -5.13 -3.40
CA SER A 569 -34.05 -4.70 -3.05
C SER A 569 -35.12 -5.77 -3.29
N ARG A 570 -34.86 -6.71 -4.21
CA ARG A 570 -35.77 -7.84 -4.50
C ARG A 570 -35.74 -8.96 -3.44
N VAL A 571 -34.72 -8.99 -2.59
CA VAL A 571 -34.49 -10.06 -1.62
C VAL A 571 -35.10 -9.67 -0.28
N ASP A 572 -35.75 -10.62 0.40
CA ASP A 572 -36.21 -10.41 1.78
C ASP A 572 -35.03 -10.03 2.69
N ASN A 573 -35.11 -8.84 3.27
CA ASN A 573 -34.04 -8.32 4.12
C ASN A 573 -33.81 -9.14 5.39
N SER A 574 -34.80 -9.92 5.83
CA SER A 574 -34.66 -10.80 7.00
C SER A 574 -33.62 -11.92 6.81
N LEU A 575 -33.27 -12.24 5.55
CA LEU A 575 -32.25 -13.22 5.21
C LEU A 575 -30.81 -12.71 5.45
N ARG A 576 -30.62 -11.40 5.62
CA ARG A 576 -29.29 -10.84 5.93
C ARG A 576 -28.99 -10.96 7.42
N PRO A 577 -27.72 -11.17 7.82
CA PRO A 577 -27.33 -11.15 9.22
C PRO A 577 -27.56 -9.77 9.85
N THR A 578 -27.87 -9.74 11.15
CA THR A 578 -27.86 -8.49 11.92
C THR A 578 -26.44 -8.11 12.36
N GLU A 579 -25.59 -9.12 12.58
CA GLU A 579 -24.17 -8.99 12.96
C GLU A 579 -23.43 -10.28 12.56
N TRP A 580 -22.25 -10.15 11.96
CA TRP A 580 -21.42 -11.25 11.47
C TRP A 580 -20.56 -11.88 12.55
N LYS A 581 -19.99 -11.07 13.44
CA LYS A 581 -19.11 -11.56 14.52
C LYS A 581 -19.76 -12.58 15.45
N SER A 582 -21.08 -12.54 15.57
CA SER A 582 -21.86 -13.50 16.38
C SER A 582 -21.74 -14.96 15.92
N ALA A 583 -21.37 -15.18 14.65
CA ALA A 583 -21.16 -16.51 14.08
C ALA A 583 -19.74 -17.05 14.27
N LEU A 584 -18.77 -16.21 14.68
CA LEU A 584 -17.37 -16.59 14.81
C LEU A 584 -17.14 -17.37 16.11
N LYS A 585 -17.35 -18.68 16.04
CA LYS A 585 -17.18 -19.60 17.16
C LYS A 585 -16.16 -20.66 16.81
N ALA A 586 -15.18 -20.89 17.68
CA ALA A 586 -14.14 -21.89 17.46
C ALA A 586 -14.71 -23.33 17.31
N ASN A 587 -15.91 -23.57 17.83
CA ASN A 587 -16.63 -24.84 17.70
C ASN A 587 -17.74 -24.82 16.63
N ALA A 588 -17.73 -23.88 15.68
CA ALA A 588 -18.76 -23.79 14.64
C ALA A 588 -18.83 -25.02 13.73
N LEU A 589 -17.76 -25.82 13.66
CA LEU A 589 -17.73 -27.09 12.93
C LEU A 589 -18.15 -28.32 13.74
N GLN A 590 -18.45 -28.18 15.04
CA GLN A 590 -18.78 -29.32 15.89
C GLN A 590 -20.01 -30.06 15.37
N GLY A 591 -19.82 -31.30 14.89
CA GLY A 591 -20.88 -32.15 14.35
C GLY A 591 -21.32 -31.78 12.93
N LYS A 592 -20.63 -30.86 12.25
CA LYS A 592 -20.88 -30.49 10.86
C LYS A 592 -20.28 -31.51 9.91
N VAL A 593 -20.96 -31.75 8.79
CA VAL A 593 -20.49 -32.63 7.70
C VAL A 593 -20.15 -31.77 6.49
N ILE A 594 -18.89 -31.79 6.10
CA ILE A 594 -18.37 -31.02 4.98
C ILE A 594 -18.13 -31.98 3.81
N GLY A 595 -18.67 -31.65 2.64
CA GLY A 595 -18.44 -32.40 1.41
C GLY A 595 -17.16 -31.94 0.68
N TYR A 596 -16.58 -32.79 -0.15
CA TYR A 596 -15.61 -32.37 -1.16
C TYR A 596 -15.79 -33.16 -2.46
N VAL A 597 -15.42 -32.57 -3.59
CA VAL A 597 -15.47 -33.22 -4.91
C VAL A 597 -14.06 -33.72 -5.25
N PRO A 598 -13.76 -35.04 -5.22
CA PRO A 598 -12.38 -35.52 -5.40
C PRO A 598 -11.71 -35.05 -6.69
N THR A 599 -12.44 -35.05 -7.81
CA THR A 599 -11.92 -34.59 -9.10
C THR A 599 -11.61 -33.09 -9.14
N ALA A 600 -12.18 -32.30 -8.23
CA ALA A 600 -11.95 -30.86 -8.17
C ALA A 600 -10.57 -30.52 -7.60
N PHE A 601 -9.91 -31.45 -6.89
CA PHE A 601 -8.58 -31.28 -6.27
C PHE A 601 -7.44 -31.85 -7.12
N ALA A 602 -7.73 -32.37 -8.32
CA ALA A 602 -6.73 -32.87 -9.25
C ALA A 602 -6.63 -31.95 -10.47
N SER A 603 -5.43 -31.44 -10.74
CA SER A 603 -5.18 -30.66 -11.95
C SER A 603 -5.25 -31.57 -13.19
N THR A 604 -6.05 -31.17 -14.17
CA THR A 604 -6.09 -31.83 -15.49
C THR A 604 -5.17 -31.17 -16.50
N ALA A 605 -4.64 -29.98 -16.16
CA ALA A 605 -3.72 -29.22 -17.00
C ALA A 605 -2.25 -29.54 -16.66
N ILE A 606 -1.92 -29.68 -15.38
CA ILE A 606 -0.57 -29.97 -14.88
C ILE A 606 -0.69 -31.15 -13.90
N VAL A 607 -0.69 -32.36 -14.43
CA VAL A 607 -1.06 -33.59 -13.69
C VAL A 607 -0.01 -34.04 -12.67
N ASP A 608 1.19 -33.48 -12.71
CA ASP A 608 2.32 -33.79 -11.85
C ASP A 608 2.58 -32.73 -10.77
N ASP A 609 1.70 -31.74 -10.65
CA ASP A 609 1.64 -30.82 -9.50
C ASP A 609 0.53 -31.26 -8.54
N ASN A 610 0.87 -31.41 -7.26
CA ASN A 610 0.01 -31.96 -6.22
C ASN A 610 -0.59 -30.89 -5.30
N ALA A 611 -0.48 -29.58 -5.61
CA ALA A 611 -0.94 -28.50 -4.74
C ALA A 611 -2.41 -28.66 -4.31
N GLY A 612 -3.28 -29.12 -5.21
CA GLY A 612 -4.68 -29.43 -4.87
C GLY A 612 -4.81 -30.55 -3.83
N GLN A 613 -4.08 -31.65 -4.00
CA GLN A 613 -4.11 -32.77 -3.05
C GLN A 613 -3.58 -32.36 -1.67
N VAL A 614 -2.49 -31.58 -1.61
CA VAL A 614 -1.95 -31.05 -0.34
C VAL A 614 -3.01 -30.19 0.38
N ALA A 615 -3.69 -29.29 -0.34
CA ALA A 615 -4.77 -28.49 0.25
C ALA A 615 -5.94 -29.34 0.79
N LEU A 616 -6.28 -30.45 0.13
CA LEU A 616 -7.32 -31.36 0.62
C LEU A 616 -6.92 -32.03 1.93
N ASP A 617 -5.67 -32.46 2.04
CA ASP A 617 -5.15 -33.14 3.23
C ASP A 617 -5.04 -32.18 4.42
N ASP A 618 -4.53 -30.96 4.19
CA ASP A 618 -4.50 -29.90 5.20
C ASP A 618 -5.92 -29.47 5.65
N ALA A 619 -6.85 -29.34 4.69
CA ALA A 619 -8.24 -29.02 4.99
C ALA A 619 -8.91 -30.11 5.82
N ARG A 620 -8.65 -31.38 5.50
CA ARG A 620 -9.15 -32.51 6.29
C ARG A 620 -8.67 -32.40 7.74
N ALA A 621 -7.38 -32.20 7.95
CA ALA A 621 -6.79 -32.11 9.27
C ALA A 621 -7.43 -30.97 10.09
N ALA A 622 -7.57 -29.77 9.51
CA ALA A 622 -8.18 -28.63 10.18
C ALA A 622 -9.67 -28.82 10.48
N ILE A 623 -10.44 -29.37 9.53
CA ILE A 623 -11.88 -29.62 9.69
C ILE A 623 -12.13 -30.66 10.80
N GLU A 624 -11.39 -31.77 10.79
CA GLU A 624 -11.54 -32.84 11.78
C GLU A 624 -11.09 -32.38 13.17
N ALA A 625 -10.02 -31.58 13.27
CA ALA A 625 -9.57 -30.97 14.52
C ALA A 625 -10.62 -29.99 15.11
N ALA A 626 -11.37 -29.28 14.27
CA ALA A 626 -12.46 -28.40 14.67
C ALA A 626 -13.77 -29.15 15.01
N GLY A 627 -13.78 -30.49 14.93
CA GLY A 627 -14.93 -31.34 15.26
C GLY A 627 -15.92 -31.57 14.12
N GLY A 628 -15.53 -31.22 12.89
CA GLY A 628 -16.28 -31.52 11.66
C GLY A 628 -15.91 -32.89 11.07
N THR A 629 -16.66 -33.33 10.06
CA THR A 629 -16.39 -34.56 9.31
C THR A 629 -16.29 -34.24 7.83
N LEU A 630 -15.23 -34.69 7.14
CA LEU A 630 -15.03 -34.45 5.71
C LEU A 630 -15.37 -35.70 4.87
N VAL A 631 -16.40 -35.61 4.04
CA VAL A 631 -16.94 -36.71 3.21
C VAL A 631 -16.78 -36.43 1.71
N ALA A 632 -16.45 -37.46 0.94
CA ALA A 632 -16.30 -37.34 -0.51
C ALA A 632 -17.67 -37.36 -1.21
N LEU A 633 -17.78 -36.64 -2.32
CA LEU A 633 -18.90 -36.79 -3.25
C LEU A 633 -19.04 -38.27 -3.66
N ALA A 634 -20.26 -38.80 -3.62
CA ALA A 634 -20.50 -40.19 -3.99
C ALA A 634 -20.12 -40.42 -5.47
N THR A 635 -19.49 -41.56 -5.79
CA THR A 635 -18.88 -41.85 -7.11
C THR A 635 -19.85 -41.75 -8.30
N ALA A 636 -21.16 -41.90 -8.08
CA ALA A 636 -22.19 -41.78 -9.12
C ALA A 636 -22.73 -40.35 -9.30
N GLN A 637 -22.25 -39.39 -8.51
CA GLN A 637 -22.74 -38.01 -8.48
C GLN A 637 -21.71 -37.06 -9.11
N THR A 638 -22.20 -35.92 -9.59
CA THR A 638 -21.39 -34.81 -10.11
C THR A 638 -21.86 -33.51 -9.50
N ALA A 639 -21.08 -32.43 -9.65
CA ALA A 639 -21.53 -31.09 -9.25
C ALA A 639 -22.84 -30.73 -9.97
N PRO A 640 -23.76 -29.99 -9.33
CA PRO A 640 -25.08 -29.71 -9.88
C PRO A 640 -24.96 -28.82 -11.11
N ALA A 641 -25.63 -29.20 -12.19
CA ALA A 641 -25.70 -28.39 -13.40
C ALA A 641 -26.60 -27.17 -13.19
N ALA A 642 -26.27 -26.06 -13.87
CA ALA A 642 -27.14 -24.89 -13.91
C ALA A 642 -28.50 -25.25 -14.54
N PRO A 643 -29.63 -24.75 -14.02
CA PRO A 643 -30.95 -24.99 -14.61
C PRO A 643 -30.98 -24.61 -16.10
N SER A 644 -31.55 -25.48 -16.93
CA SER A 644 -31.70 -25.32 -18.37
C SER A 644 -33.18 -25.38 -18.80
N GLY A 645 -33.57 -24.64 -19.84
CA GLY A 645 -34.85 -24.85 -20.54
C GLY A 645 -36.07 -24.06 -20.03
N SER A 646 -35.93 -23.21 -18.99
CA SER A 646 -37.05 -22.42 -18.43
C SER A 646 -36.78 -20.91 -18.30
N PHE A 647 -35.62 -20.43 -18.74
CA PHE A 647 -35.18 -19.04 -18.51
C PHE A 647 -34.50 -18.45 -19.76
N PRO A 648 -35.24 -18.21 -20.86
CA PRO A 648 -34.66 -17.64 -22.07
C PRO A 648 -34.16 -16.21 -21.80
N THR A 649 -32.99 -15.88 -22.35
CA THR A 649 -32.42 -14.54 -22.26
C THR A 649 -31.97 -14.08 -23.64
N THR A 650 -32.12 -12.78 -23.91
CA THR A 650 -31.54 -12.06 -25.04
C THR A 650 -30.62 -10.96 -24.50
N GLY A 651 -29.76 -10.40 -25.36
CA GLY A 651 -28.75 -9.42 -24.94
C GLY A 651 -27.61 -10.03 -24.12
N SER A 652 -26.81 -9.17 -23.49
CA SER A 652 -25.62 -9.53 -22.72
C SER A 652 -25.71 -8.96 -21.30
N ALA A 653 -25.49 -9.81 -20.29
CA ALA A 653 -25.41 -9.38 -18.90
C ALA A 653 -24.21 -8.43 -18.64
N GLY A 654 -23.16 -8.48 -19.47
CA GLY A 654 -22.08 -7.50 -19.41
C GLY A 654 -22.53 -6.12 -19.90
N ALA A 655 -23.23 -6.09 -21.05
CA ALA A 655 -23.79 -4.84 -21.59
C ALA A 655 -24.89 -4.27 -20.67
N GLU A 656 -25.70 -5.13 -20.05
CA GLU A 656 -26.68 -4.76 -19.02
C GLU A 656 -26.02 -4.04 -17.83
N GLY A 657 -24.90 -4.56 -17.35
CA GLY A 657 -24.14 -3.91 -16.27
C GLY A 657 -23.71 -2.51 -16.67
N TRP A 658 -23.12 -2.37 -17.87
CA TRP A 658 -22.67 -1.08 -18.38
C TRP A 658 -23.82 -0.09 -18.63
N GLU A 659 -24.98 -0.56 -19.12
CA GLU A 659 -26.18 0.28 -19.28
C GLU A 659 -26.62 0.85 -17.93
N ARG A 660 -26.72 0.00 -16.90
CA ARG A 660 -27.07 0.43 -15.54
C ARG A 660 -26.04 1.41 -14.96
N TYR A 661 -24.75 1.12 -15.12
CA TYR A 661 -23.68 1.96 -14.56
C TYR A 661 -23.54 3.31 -15.30
N ILE A 662 -23.60 3.32 -16.63
CA ILE A 662 -23.39 4.55 -17.42
C ILE A 662 -24.70 5.27 -17.67
N ALA A 663 -25.64 4.62 -18.36
CA ALA A 663 -26.82 5.28 -18.91
C ALA A 663 -27.88 5.57 -17.86
N GLU A 664 -28.16 4.62 -16.96
CA GLU A 664 -29.21 4.79 -15.94
C GLU A 664 -28.73 5.64 -14.74
N GLN A 665 -27.56 5.31 -14.19
CA GLN A 665 -27.06 5.95 -12.97
C GLN A 665 -26.36 7.29 -13.23
N ARG A 666 -25.79 7.51 -14.42
CA ARG A 666 -24.94 8.68 -14.73
C ARG A 666 -25.31 9.37 -16.06
N PRO A 667 -26.61 9.56 -16.37
CA PRO A 667 -27.04 10.09 -17.67
C PRO A 667 -26.45 11.47 -17.94
N GLY A 668 -25.65 11.58 -19.00
CA GLY A 668 -25.04 12.84 -19.45
C GLY A 668 -23.90 13.37 -18.58
N VAL A 669 -23.43 12.60 -17.60
CA VAL A 669 -22.30 12.97 -16.73
C VAL A 669 -21.07 12.09 -16.98
N PHE A 670 -21.28 10.79 -17.24
CA PHE A 670 -20.18 9.89 -17.56
C PHE A 670 -19.53 10.27 -18.92
N PRO A 671 -18.18 10.27 -19.05
CA PRO A 671 -17.49 10.91 -20.17
C PRO A 671 -17.51 10.12 -21.49
N TYR A 672 -18.00 8.87 -21.48
CA TYR A 672 -18.00 7.96 -22.63
C TYR A 672 -19.32 7.20 -22.73
N THR A 673 -19.73 6.82 -23.93
CA THR A 673 -20.65 5.68 -24.07
C THR A 673 -19.91 4.37 -23.78
N THR A 674 -20.65 3.27 -23.56
CA THR A 674 -20.02 1.94 -23.39
C THR A 674 -19.18 1.55 -24.61
N GLU A 675 -19.68 1.81 -25.81
CA GLU A 675 -18.97 1.54 -27.06
C GLU A 675 -17.67 2.36 -27.13
N GLU A 676 -17.74 3.68 -26.93
CA GLU A 676 -16.56 4.55 -26.93
C GLU A 676 -15.50 4.15 -25.89
N LEU A 677 -15.95 3.69 -24.71
CA LEU A 677 -15.06 3.23 -23.65
C LEU A 677 -14.37 1.91 -24.02
N MET A 678 -15.13 0.92 -24.48
CA MET A 678 -14.61 -0.42 -24.80
C MET A 678 -13.72 -0.44 -26.05
N GLU A 679 -13.94 0.47 -27.00
CA GLU A 679 -13.12 0.62 -28.21
C GLU A 679 -11.95 1.61 -28.05
N SER A 680 -11.81 2.22 -26.87
CA SER A 680 -10.80 3.24 -26.62
C SER A 680 -9.38 2.68 -26.82
N PRO A 681 -8.53 3.31 -27.65
CA PRO A 681 -7.14 2.89 -27.84
C PRO A 681 -6.26 3.17 -26.60
N LYS A 682 -6.83 3.77 -25.55
CA LYS A 682 -6.16 3.98 -24.26
C LYS A 682 -6.23 2.75 -23.35
N ASN A 683 -7.10 1.78 -23.66
CA ASN A 683 -7.16 0.51 -22.96
C ASN A 683 -5.95 -0.36 -23.32
N LEU A 684 -5.67 -1.38 -22.52
CA LEU A 684 -4.70 -2.39 -22.88
C LEU A 684 -5.14 -3.11 -24.17
N PRO A 685 -4.24 -3.45 -25.11
CA PRO A 685 -4.57 -3.97 -26.44
C PRO A 685 -5.48 -5.20 -26.42
N TYR A 686 -5.34 -6.06 -25.42
CA TYR A 686 -6.16 -7.27 -25.25
C TYR A 686 -7.53 -7.00 -24.59
N ASN A 687 -7.80 -5.78 -24.16
CA ASN A 687 -9.10 -5.32 -23.66
C ASN A 687 -9.82 -4.37 -24.63
N VAL A 688 -9.17 -3.94 -25.71
CA VAL A 688 -9.82 -3.13 -26.75
C VAL A 688 -10.78 -4.02 -27.56
N SER A 689 -12.06 -3.67 -27.53
CA SER A 689 -13.03 -4.24 -28.47
C SER A 689 -12.81 -3.62 -29.84
N GLY A 690 -12.62 -4.43 -30.89
CA GLY A 690 -12.46 -3.91 -32.26
C GLY A 690 -13.78 -3.57 -32.98
N ASN A 691 -14.92 -3.92 -32.38
CA ASN A 691 -16.28 -3.68 -32.88
C ASN A 691 -17.30 -4.03 -31.77
N TYR A 692 -17.52 -3.14 -30.81
CA TYR A 692 -18.42 -3.37 -29.68
C TYR A 692 -19.89 -3.26 -30.11
N THR A 693 -20.56 -4.41 -30.26
CA THR A 693 -21.98 -4.46 -30.69
C THR A 693 -22.91 -5.10 -29.66
N SER A 694 -22.44 -5.32 -28.43
CA SER A 694 -23.22 -6.01 -27.39
C SER A 694 -24.37 -5.14 -26.90
N GLN A 695 -25.58 -5.70 -26.91
CA GLN A 695 -26.79 -5.02 -26.44
C GLN A 695 -27.12 -5.41 -24.99
N PRO A 696 -27.63 -4.49 -24.16
CA PRO A 696 -28.12 -4.80 -22.82
C PRO A 696 -29.29 -5.79 -22.88
N MET A 697 -29.65 -6.36 -21.72
CA MET A 697 -30.75 -7.31 -21.62
C MET A 697 -32.07 -6.53 -21.64
N ASP A 698 -33.15 -7.15 -22.14
CA ASP A 698 -34.49 -6.62 -21.87
C ASP A 698 -34.95 -7.00 -20.45
N ASP A 699 -35.98 -6.32 -19.93
CA ASP A 699 -36.49 -6.55 -18.58
C ASP A 699 -36.85 -8.03 -18.33
N ILE A 700 -37.46 -8.69 -19.32
CA ILE A 700 -37.83 -10.11 -19.24
C ILE A 700 -36.58 -10.99 -19.10
N SER A 701 -35.53 -10.69 -19.86
CA SER A 701 -34.26 -11.43 -19.81
C SER A 701 -33.54 -11.18 -18.48
N ALA A 702 -33.58 -9.95 -17.95
CA ALA A 702 -33.04 -9.64 -16.63
C ALA A 702 -33.78 -10.41 -15.52
N GLU A 703 -35.12 -10.43 -15.55
CA GLU A 703 -35.94 -11.24 -14.64
C GLU A 703 -35.65 -12.74 -14.76
N ASN A 704 -35.54 -13.26 -16.00
CA ASN A 704 -35.22 -14.67 -16.25
C ASN A 704 -33.83 -15.05 -15.77
N LEU A 705 -32.83 -14.17 -15.92
CA LEU A 705 -31.50 -14.39 -15.37
C LEU A 705 -31.56 -14.52 -13.85
N LEU A 706 -32.21 -13.59 -13.17
CA LEU A 706 -32.35 -13.62 -11.71
C LEU A 706 -33.11 -14.87 -11.23
N ALA A 707 -34.21 -15.23 -11.90
CA ALA A 707 -34.99 -16.43 -11.58
C ALA A 707 -34.18 -17.72 -11.81
N ARG A 708 -33.36 -17.78 -12.87
CA ARG A 708 -32.46 -18.91 -13.12
C ARG A 708 -31.43 -19.06 -12.01
N ARG A 709 -30.86 -17.95 -11.52
CA ARG A 709 -29.88 -17.95 -10.43
C ARG A 709 -30.52 -18.45 -9.14
N ASP A 710 -31.72 -17.98 -8.80
CA ASP A 710 -32.45 -18.45 -7.61
C ASP A 710 -32.83 -19.94 -7.70
N ALA A 711 -33.22 -20.41 -8.89
CA ALA A 711 -33.45 -21.84 -9.12
C ALA A 711 -32.16 -22.67 -8.99
N TYR A 712 -31.01 -22.10 -9.36
CA TYR A 712 -29.73 -22.79 -9.20
C TYR A 712 -29.33 -22.93 -7.72
N LYS A 713 -29.54 -21.89 -6.90
CA LYS A 713 -29.34 -21.96 -5.43
C LYS A 713 -30.15 -23.10 -4.81
N THR A 714 -31.43 -23.24 -5.19
CA THR A 714 -32.28 -24.35 -4.74
C THR A 714 -31.75 -25.72 -5.19
N THR A 715 -31.27 -25.82 -6.44
CA THR A 715 -30.70 -27.05 -6.99
C THR A 715 -29.40 -27.45 -6.26
N ALA A 716 -28.56 -26.47 -5.93
CA ALA A 716 -27.34 -26.69 -5.16
C ALA A 716 -27.64 -27.18 -3.74
N ALA A 717 -28.65 -26.60 -3.07
CA ALA A 717 -29.09 -27.05 -1.76
C ALA A 717 -29.59 -28.52 -1.80
N ALA A 718 -30.46 -28.87 -2.75
CA ALA A 718 -30.94 -30.24 -2.91
C ALA A 718 -29.81 -31.23 -3.24
N TRP A 719 -28.79 -30.78 -3.98
CA TRP A 719 -27.59 -31.57 -4.25
C TRP A 719 -26.77 -31.81 -2.97
N MET A 720 -26.53 -30.78 -2.14
CA MET A 720 -25.86 -30.94 -0.84
C MET A 720 -26.62 -31.90 0.09
N ASP A 721 -27.95 -32.00 -0.04
CA ASP A 721 -28.77 -32.93 0.75
C ASP A 721 -28.64 -34.40 0.33
N THR A 722 -28.30 -34.66 -0.93
CA THR A 722 -28.51 -36.00 -1.54
C THR A 722 -27.27 -36.61 -2.19
N ALA A 723 -26.25 -35.81 -2.50
CA ALA A 723 -25.14 -36.26 -3.34
C ALA A 723 -23.96 -36.91 -2.59
N PHE A 724 -23.90 -36.76 -1.26
CA PHE A 724 -22.75 -37.16 -0.43
C PHE A 724 -22.98 -38.44 0.38
N GLY A 725 -24.03 -39.20 0.06
CA GLY A 725 -24.33 -40.49 0.68
C GLY A 725 -25.58 -40.45 1.55
N ALA A 726 -25.51 -41.04 2.74
CA ALA A 726 -26.65 -41.16 3.64
C ALA A 726 -26.98 -39.87 4.40
N ASP A 727 -25.96 -39.04 4.65
CA ASP A 727 -26.09 -37.81 5.42
C ASP A 727 -25.94 -36.58 4.51
N PRO A 728 -26.77 -35.54 4.70
CA PRO A 728 -26.62 -34.26 4.01
C PRO A 728 -25.34 -33.55 4.48
N VAL A 729 -24.75 -32.72 3.61
CA VAL A 729 -23.61 -31.86 3.99
C VAL A 729 -24.06 -30.43 4.30
N ASP A 730 -23.38 -29.79 5.25
CA ASP A 730 -23.59 -28.38 5.61
C ASP A 730 -22.92 -27.43 4.61
N ALA A 731 -21.76 -27.82 4.05
CA ALA A 731 -21.02 -27.08 3.04
C ALA A 731 -20.13 -28.01 2.21
N VAL A 732 -19.56 -27.49 1.12
CA VAL A 732 -18.64 -28.22 0.24
C VAL A 732 -17.34 -27.43 0.05
N ILE A 733 -16.19 -28.11 0.15
CA ILE A 733 -14.88 -27.51 -0.10
C ILE A 733 -14.37 -27.78 -1.51
N TYR A 734 -13.67 -26.78 -2.04
CA TYR A 734 -12.91 -26.79 -3.29
C TYR A 734 -11.49 -26.26 -3.03
N PRO A 735 -10.49 -26.59 -3.86
CA PRO A 735 -9.15 -26.03 -3.70
C PRO A 735 -9.15 -24.52 -4.00
N GLY A 736 -8.24 -23.80 -3.36
CA GLY A 736 -7.85 -22.45 -3.79
C GLY A 736 -7.04 -22.53 -5.08
N PHE A 737 -5.89 -23.23 -5.02
CA PHE A 737 -5.09 -23.55 -6.20
C PHE A 737 -4.89 -25.06 -6.39
N LEU A 738 -4.81 -25.42 -7.67
CA LEU A 738 -4.55 -26.78 -8.14
C LEU A 738 -3.09 -27.01 -8.52
N THR A 739 -2.34 -25.92 -8.69
CA THR A 739 -0.95 -25.91 -9.13
C THR A 739 -0.22 -24.74 -8.46
N SER A 740 1.10 -24.77 -8.52
CA SER A 740 1.98 -23.71 -8.07
C SER A 740 1.75 -22.39 -8.79
N VAL A 741 2.16 -21.28 -8.18
CA VAL A 741 1.99 -19.92 -8.72
C VAL A 741 3.08 -19.63 -9.75
N GLY A 742 2.69 -19.14 -10.93
CA GLY A 742 3.62 -18.76 -12.00
C GLY A 742 4.18 -17.35 -11.89
N ASN A 743 5.28 -17.13 -12.62
CA ASN A 743 5.91 -15.83 -12.79
C ASN A 743 5.01 -14.83 -13.53
N ASN A 744 5.24 -13.55 -13.26
CA ASN A 744 4.45 -12.44 -13.79
C ASN A 744 5.08 -11.86 -15.07
N ASP A 745 5.28 -12.70 -16.06
CA ASP A 745 6.01 -12.40 -17.30
C ASP A 745 5.42 -13.07 -18.56
N ALA A 746 4.41 -13.92 -18.39
CA ALA A 746 3.72 -14.67 -19.44
C ALA A 746 2.48 -13.92 -19.98
N THR A 747 2.01 -14.23 -21.20
CA THR A 747 0.71 -13.68 -21.67
C THR A 747 -0.48 -14.51 -21.21
N SER A 748 -0.27 -15.80 -20.99
CA SER A 748 -1.27 -16.75 -20.56
C SER A 748 -1.00 -17.23 -19.14
N ALA A 749 -2.05 -17.53 -18.38
CA ALA A 749 -1.86 -18.23 -17.12
C ALA A 749 -1.22 -19.59 -17.39
N VAL A 750 0.03 -19.73 -16.98
CA VAL A 750 0.76 -21.01 -17.04
C VAL A 750 0.20 -22.00 -16.02
N PHE A 751 -0.41 -21.49 -14.94
CA PHE A 751 -0.89 -22.26 -13.80
C PHE A 751 -2.31 -21.89 -13.39
N SER A 752 -3.02 -22.86 -12.83
CA SER A 752 -4.47 -22.78 -12.64
C SER A 752 -4.89 -22.05 -11.37
N SER A 753 -5.54 -20.90 -11.57
CA SER A 753 -6.72 -20.55 -10.78
C SER A 753 -7.82 -21.58 -11.07
N ASP A 754 -8.55 -22.03 -10.06
CA ASP A 754 -9.47 -23.18 -10.05
C ASP A 754 -10.59 -23.26 -11.10
N ARG A 755 -10.70 -22.40 -12.12
CA ARG A 755 -11.90 -22.31 -12.99
C ARG A 755 -12.31 -23.65 -13.64
N ALA A 756 -11.38 -24.60 -13.74
CA ALA A 756 -11.61 -25.94 -14.27
C ALA A 756 -12.01 -26.99 -13.22
N SER A 757 -12.08 -26.63 -11.93
CA SER A 757 -12.40 -27.52 -10.79
C SER A 757 -13.90 -27.85 -10.67
N GLY A 758 -14.75 -27.11 -11.37
CA GLY A 758 -16.21 -27.26 -11.29
C GLY A 758 -16.84 -26.61 -10.05
N VAL A 759 -16.15 -25.65 -9.42
CA VAL A 759 -16.70 -24.85 -8.31
C VAL A 759 -18.01 -24.14 -8.71
N ILE A 760 -19.01 -24.20 -7.83
CA ILE A 760 -20.37 -23.67 -8.09
C ILE A 760 -20.64 -22.29 -7.49
N THR A 761 -19.63 -21.67 -6.84
CA THR A 761 -19.72 -20.38 -6.11
C THR A 761 -20.42 -19.29 -6.89
N GLN A 762 -19.75 -18.64 -7.84
CA GLN A 762 -20.25 -17.50 -8.58
C GLN A 762 -21.32 -17.87 -9.59
N THR A 763 -21.30 -19.11 -10.09
CA THR A 763 -22.24 -19.57 -11.13
C THR A 763 -23.64 -19.75 -10.55
N ALA A 764 -23.75 -20.19 -9.29
CA ALA A 764 -25.02 -20.26 -8.55
C ALA A 764 -25.28 -19.02 -7.67
N GLY A 765 -24.25 -18.25 -7.30
CA GLY A 765 -24.39 -17.10 -6.42
C GLY A 765 -24.48 -17.48 -4.93
N LEU A 766 -23.66 -18.45 -4.52
CA LEU A 766 -23.63 -19.04 -3.18
C LEU A 766 -22.59 -18.36 -2.27
N PRO A 767 -22.80 -18.37 -0.93
CA PRO A 767 -21.81 -17.86 0.00
C PRO A 767 -20.57 -18.75 0.00
N THR A 768 -19.41 -18.14 0.04
CA THR A 768 -18.11 -18.80 -0.01
C THR A 768 -17.12 -18.07 0.88
N ALA A 769 -16.64 -18.76 1.91
CA ALA A 769 -15.50 -18.33 2.70
C ALA A 769 -14.23 -18.89 2.07
N ILE A 770 -13.23 -18.03 1.90
CA ILE A 770 -11.91 -18.40 1.39
C ILE A 770 -10.89 -18.03 2.45
N LEU A 771 -10.00 -18.96 2.76
CA LEU A 771 -9.07 -18.84 3.87
C LEU A 771 -7.83 -19.71 3.65
N PRO A 772 -6.66 -19.30 4.17
CA PRO A 772 -5.45 -20.11 4.15
C PRO A 772 -5.64 -21.43 4.88
N ILE A 773 -5.07 -22.50 4.30
CA ILE A 773 -5.10 -23.84 4.90
C ILE A 773 -3.71 -24.44 5.10
N GLY A 774 -2.72 -23.94 4.36
CA GLY A 774 -1.35 -24.44 4.44
C GLY A 774 -0.48 -23.88 3.33
N LYS A 775 0.56 -24.63 2.99
CA LYS A 775 1.48 -24.35 1.88
C LYS A 775 1.57 -25.58 0.99
N ASN A 776 1.78 -25.39 -0.31
CA ASN A 776 2.15 -26.48 -1.21
C ASN A 776 3.62 -26.89 -1.00
N ASP A 777 4.07 -27.90 -1.75
CA ASP A 777 5.44 -28.43 -1.67
C ASP A 777 6.53 -27.41 -2.06
N GLU A 778 6.16 -26.30 -2.73
CA GLU A 778 7.06 -25.18 -3.04
C GLU A 778 7.10 -24.10 -1.95
N GLY A 779 6.42 -24.33 -0.82
CA GLY A 779 6.32 -23.34 0.25
C GLY A 779 5.38 -22.17 -0.07
N GLN A 780 4.60 -22.24 -1.15
CA GLN A 780 3.62 -21.23 -1.54
C GLN A 780 2.29 -21.47 -0.83
N SER A 781 1.67 -20.39 -0.36
CA SER A 781 0.39 -20.41 0.32
C SER A 781 -0.70 -21.06 -0.51
N ASN A 782 -1.49 -21.91 0.12
CA ASN A 782 -2.69 -22.48 -0.44
C ASN A 782 -3.89 -22.22 0.46
N ASN A 783 -5.05 -22.10 -0.16
CA ASN A 783 -6.32 -21.83 0.48
C ASN A 783 -7.31 -22.93 0.12
N ILE A 784 -8.46 -22.93 0.79
CA ILE A 784 -9.66 -23.62 0.33
C ILE A 784 -10.80 -22.63 0.14
N GLN A 785 -11.79 -23.04 -0.64
CA GLN A 785 -13.07 -22.37 -0.78
C GLN A 785 -14.13 -23.23 -0.10
N LEU A 786 -14.72 -22.73 0.98
CA LEU A 786 -15.83 -23.36 1.68
C LEU A 786 -17.15 -22.76 1.18
N VAL A 787 -17.88 -23.51 0.37
CA VAL A 787 -19.12 -23.10 -0.28
C VAL A 787 -20.32 -23.65 0.48
N GLY A 788 -21.18 -22.77 0.99
CA GLY A 788 -22.41 -23.17 1.68
C GLY A 788 -23.66 -22.94 0.85
N ARG A 789 -24.80 -23.06 1.52
CA ARG A 789 -26.12 -22.84 0.94
C ARG A 789 -26.44 -21.35 0.92
N ALA A 790 -27.25 -20.94 -0.04
CA ALA A 790 -27.72 -19.56 -0.11
C ALA A 790 -28.41 -19.15 1.21
N TRP A 791 -28.02 -17.99 1.74
CA TRP A 791 -28.52 -17.40 2.99
C TRP A 791 -28.05 -18.05 4.29
N ASP A 792 -27.18 -19.07 4.24
CA ASP A 792 -26.42 -19.57 5.39
C ASP A 792 -25.10 -18.80 5.57
N ASP A 793 -25.00 -17.58 5.01
CA ASP A 793 -23.77 -16.81 4.89
C ASP A 793 -22.98 -16.66 6.20
N ALA A 794 -23.66 -16.31 7.30
CA ALA A 794 -23.03 -16.14 8.60
C ALA A 794 -22.51 -17.49 9.14
N GLU A 795 -23.24 -18.58 8.91
CA GLU A 795 -22.80 -19.92 9.31
C GLU A 795 -21.58 -20.37 8.51
N VAL A 796 -21.55 -20.11 7.20
CA VAL A 796 -20.38 -20.38 6.35
C VAL A 796 -19.15 -19.62 6.82
N LEU A 797 -19.30 -18.33 7.16
CA LEU A 797 -18.21 -17.55 7.72
C LEU A 797 -17.75 -18.12 9.07
N GLY A 798 -18.68 -18.54 9.93
CA GLY A 798 -18.40 -19.20 11.21
C GLY A 798 -17.65 -20.52 11.05
N MET A 799 -18.04 -21.37 10.10
CA MET A 799 -17.32 -22.59 9.77
C MET A 799 -15.91 -22.29 9.26
N GLY A 800 -15.76 -21.29 8.40
CA GLY A 800 -14.45 -20.79 7.95
C GLY A 800 -13.58 -20.34 9.14
N TYR A 801 -14.13 -19.57 10.08
CA TYR A 801 -13.42 -19.19 11.29
C TYR A 801 -12.94 -20.39 12.10
N ALA A 802 -13.79 -21.41 12.32
CA ALA A 802 -13.37 -22.61 13.05
C ALA A 802 -12.20 -23.35 12.36
N ILE A 803 -12.18 -23.40 11.02
CA ILE A 803 -11.06 -23.95 10.24
C ILE A 803 -9.81 -23.09 10.41
N GLU A 804 -9.92 -21.76 10.27
CA GLU A 804 -8.81 -20.81 10.42
C GLU A 804 -8.11 -20.99 11.78
N GLN A 805 -8.87 -21.17 12.85
CA GLN A 805 -8.33 -21.35 14.21
C GLN A 805 -7.55 -22.67 14.38
N GLN A 806 -7.75 -23.67 13.51
CA GLN A 806 -6.98 -24.93 13.54
C GLN A 806 -5.81 -24.92 12.56
N ALA A 807 -5.96 -24.24 11.42
CA ALA A 807 -4.98 -24.26 10.35
C ALA A 807 -3.75 -23.38 10.65
N ASP A 808 -3.96 -22.19 11.22
CA ASP A 808 -2.91 -21.20 11.52
C ASP A 808 -1.93 -20.97 10.35
N ALA A 809 -2.47 -20.87 9.13
CA ALA A 809 -1.70 -20.96 7.88
C ALA A 809 -1.36 -19.61 7.23
N VAL A 810 -1.63 -18.49 7.91
CA VAL A 810 -1.37 -17.16 7.37
C VAL A 810 0.14 -16.92 7.23
N THR A 811 0.59 -16.49 6.05
CA THR A 811 2.01 -16.25 5.75
C THR A 811 2.34 -14.75 5.70
N SER A 812 3.35 -14.28 6.41
CA SER A 812 3.86 -12.89 6.31
C SER A 812 4.84 -12.72 5.15
N THR A 813 5.04 -11.48 4.69
CA THR A 813 6.08 -11.16 3.69
C THR A 813 7.35 -10.64 4.36
N ASP A 814 8.51 -11.09 3.88
CA ASP A 814 9.81 -10.52 4.22
C ASP A 814 10.24 -9.41 3.23
N PHE A 815 9.49 -9.22 2.15
CA PHE A 815 9.75 -8.23 1.10
C PHE A 815 9.19 -6.84 1.42
N ALA A 816 8.47 -6.69 2.53
CA ALA A 816 7.98 -5.40 3.05
C ALA A 816 8.19 -5.35 4.58
N PRO A 817 9.43 -5.37 5.07
CA PRO A 817 9.71 -5.41 6.50
C PRO A 817 9.19 -4.17 7.24
N ALA A 818 9.18 -4.19 8.57
CA ALA A 818 8.83 -3.01 9.36
C ALA A 818 9.81 -1.85 9.08
N LEU A 819 9.29 -0.62 8.99
CA LEU A 819 10.13 0.56 8.78
C LEU A 819 10.85 0.92 10.08
N ALA A 820 12.15 1.20 9.97
CA ALA A 820 12.92 1.67 11.12
C ALA A 820 12.41 3.04 11.58
N TRP A 821 12.09 3.16 12.87
CA TRP A 821 11.69 4.43 13.44
C TRP A 821 12.86 5.42 13.45
N SER A 822 12.64 6.61 12.89
CA SER A 822 13.64 7.69 12.79
C SER A 822 13.97 8.36 14.12
N GLY A 823 13.28 7.99 15.21
CA GLY A 823 13.43 8.59 16.52
C GLY A 823 12.40 9.70 16.79
N PRO A 824 12.43 10.30 17.98
CA PRO A 824 11.43 11.27 18.40
C PRO A 824 11.53 12.55 17.58
N ALA A 825 10.38 13.09 17.15
CA ALA A 825 10.32 14.34 16.42
C ALA A 825 10.96 15.48 17.22
N THR A 826 11.76 16.32 16.57
CA THR A 826 12.32 17.53 17.21
C THR A 826 11.20 18.46 17.64
N SER A 827 11.32 19.05 18.83
CA SER A 827 10.32 20.01 19.32
C SER A 827 10.90 21.41 19.45
N VAL A 828 10.06 22.41 19.14
CA VAL A 828 10.37 23.82 19.39
C VAL A 828 9.44 24.31 20.49
N THR A 829 10.01 24.56 21.66
CA THR A 829 9.29 25.22 22.77
C THR A 829 9.40 26.74 22.59
N SER A 830 8.31 27.45 22.85
CA SER A 830 8.29 28.91 22.98
C SER A 830 7.74 29.32 24.35
N LEU A 831 8.23 30.44 24.87
CA LEU A 831 7.84 30.97 26.18
C LEU A 831 7.42 32.45 26.03
N GLN A 832 6.17 32.74 26.37
CA GLN A 832 5.63 34.09 26.42
C GLN A 832 5.25 34.48 27.86
N LEU A 833 5.80 35.58 28.34
CA LEU A 833 5.40 36.16 29.62
C LEU A 833 4.24 37.13 29.40
N ALA A 834 3.19 37.04 30.22
CA ALA A 834 2.06 37.98 30.20
C ALA A 834 2.50 39.43 30.51
N ALA A 835 3.62 39.58 31.22
CA ALA A 835 4.34 40.84 31.38
C ALA A 835 5.84 40.56 31.53
N THR A 836 6.67 41.29 30.77
CA THR A 836 8.13 41.24 30.86
C THR A 836 8.68 42.04 32.05
N ALA A 837 7.83 42.84 32.70
CA ALA A 837 8.13 43.51 33.93
C ALA A 837 6.97 43.38 34.93
N THR A 838 7.30 43.11 36.19
CA THR A 838 6.34 43.08 37.31
C THR A 838 6.93 43.82 38.52
N THR A 839 6.15 43.92 39.58
CA THR A 839 6.58 44.42 40.88
C THR A 839 6.56 43.29 41.88
N TYR A 840 7.52 43.28 42.82
CA TYR A 840 7.58 42.28 43.88
C TYR A 840 6.22 42.11 44.60
N GLY A 841 5.80 40.88 44.85
CA GLY A 841 4.50 40.56 45.46
C GLY A 841 3.34 40.43 44.46
N ARG A 842 3.55 40.69 43.16
CA ARG A 842 2.56 40.43 42.10
C ARG A 842 2.97 39.22 41.26
N SER A 843 2.05 38.28 41.12
CA SER A 843 2.20 37.14 40.20
C SER A 843 2.13 37.62 38.74
N THR A 844 2.87 36.95 37.86
CA THR A 844 2.70 37.05 36.40
C THR A 844 2.47 35.64 35.84
N ARG A 845 2.02 35.54 34.59
CA ARG A 845 1.80 34.25 33.93
C ARG A 845 2.85 34.00 32.86
N ALA A 846 3.26 32.74 32.74
CA ALA A 846 4.10 32.22 31.68
C ALA A 846 3.26 31.27 30.83
N THR A 847 3.15 31.54 29.54
CA THR A 847 2.51 30.68 28.57
C THR A 847 3.60 29.96 27.79
N VAL A 848 3.56 28.64 27.81
CA VAL A 848 4.48 27.77 27.08
C VAL A 848 3.70 27.12 25.95
N THR A 849 4.26 27.14 24.74
CA THR A 849 3.68 26.50 23.54
C THR A 849 4.74 25.62 22.89
N VAL A 850 4.39 24.38 22.55
CA VAL A 850 5.25 23.43 21.84
C VAL A 850 4.70 23.24 20.42
N ALA A 851 5.49 23.56 19.40
CA ALA A 851 5.01 23.68 18.02
C ALA A 851 5.02 22.38 17.20
N SER A 852 5.41 21.24 17.78
CA SER A 852 5.60 19.98 17.04
C SER A 852 4.29 19.25 16.70
N ASP A 853 3.17 19.51 17.39
CA ASP A 853 1.87 18.89 17.16
C ASP A 853 0.75 19.66 17.92
N PRO A 854 -0.37 20.08 17.29
CA PRO A 854 -1.53 20.66 17.97
C PRO A 854 -2.12 19.77 19.09
N ALA A 855 -1.91 18.44 19.04
CA ALA A 855 -2.33 17.48 20.04
C ALA A 855 -1.26 17.16 21.11
N ALA A 856 -0.10 17.82 21.09
CA ALA A 856 1.03 17.49 21.97
C ALA A 856 0.66 17.46 23.46
N ARG A 857 0.98 16.33 24.11
CA ARG A 857 0.83 16.08 25.55
C ARG A 857 2.19 16.03 26.23
N GLY A 858 2.19 16.11 27.56
CA GLY A 858 3.40 15.89 28.37
C GLY A 858 3.72 17.02 29.34
N ALA A 859 4.73 16.78 30.17
CA ALA A 859 5.08 17.65 31.28
C ALA A 859 5.92 18.85 30.83
N VAL A 860 5.55 20.03 31.34
CA VAL A 860 6.27 21.29 31.17
C VAL A 860 6.63 21.82 32.56
N SER A 861 7.84 22.34 32.68
CA SER A 861 8.32 23.06 33.86
C SER A 861 8.79 24.45 33.48
N VAL A 862 8.54 25.45 34.33
CA VAL A 862 9.05 26.82 34.19
C VAL A 862 9.82 27.18 35.45
N GLU A 863 11.10 27.47 35.29
CA GLU A 863 12.00 27.85 36.36
C GLU A 863 12.32 29.35 36.30
N VAL A 864 12.30 30.02 37.46
CA VAL A 864 12.74 31.40 37.63
C VAL A 864 13.33 31.61 39.03
N ALA A 865 14.55 32.14 39.11
CA ALA A 865 15.24 32.44 40.37
C ALA A 865 15.26 31.25 41.36
N GLY A 866 15.57 30.04 40.86
CA GLY A 866 15.65 28.80 41.64
C GLY A 866 14.28 28.26 42.11
N ARG A 867 13.18 28.72 41.51
CA ARG A 867 11.82 28.23 41.80
C ARG A 867 11.20 27.66 40.54
N THR A 868 10.63 26.46 40.66
CA THR A 868 10.01 25.74 39.53
C THR A 868 8.51 25.62 39.73
N VAL A 869 7.76 25.87 38.67
CA VAL A 869 6.33 25.56 38.56
C VAL A 869 6.10 24.63 37.38
N SER A 870 5.24 23.63 37.53
CA SER A 870 5.01 22.61 36.51
C SER A 870 3.54 22.52 36.12
N GLY A 871 3.28 22.00 34.93
CA GLY A 871 1.95 21.61 34.47
C GLY A 871 2.03 20.72 33.24
N THR A 872 0.88 20.35 32.70
CA THR A 872 0.76 19.46 31.55
C THR A 872 0.20 20.23 30.36
N LEU A 873 0.71 19.96 29.16
CA LEU A 873 0.16 20.53 27.93
C LEU A 873 -1.28 20.07 27.71
N SER A 874 -2.11 20.98 27.21
CA SER A 874 -3.43 20.71 26.65
C SER A 874 -3.50 21.45 25.31
N ALA A 875 -3.72 20.70 24.22
CA ALA A 875 -3.67 21.21 22.85
C ALA A 875 -2.37 21.99 22.54
N GLY A 876 -1.21 21.41 22.86
CA GLY A 876 0.11 22.01 22.59
C GLY A 876 0.48 23.24 23.43
N LYS A 877 -0.34 23.61 24.42
CA LYS A 877 -0.14 24.83 25.23
C LYS A 877 -0.40 24.60 26.72
N VAL A 878 0.33 25.35 27.56
CA VAL A 878 0.02 25.46 29.00
C VAL A 878 0.30 26.88 29.50
N THR A 879 -0.52 27.37 30.43
CA THR A 879 -0.29 28.66 31.09
C THR A 879 -0.12 28.47 32.58
N LEU A 880 1.06 28.81 33.09
CA LEU A 880 1.45 28.64 34.49
C LEU A 880 1.57 30.00 35.19
N THR A 881 1.16 30.08 36.45
CA THR A 881 1.33 31.28 37.26
C THR A 881 2.69 31.24 37.97
N LEU A 882 3.55 32.21 37.70
CA LEU A 882 4.85 32.32 38.35
C LEU A 882 4.69 32.81 39.79
N PRO A 883 5.59 32.41 40.71
CA PRO A 883 5.54 32.84 42.12
C PRO A 883 5.54 34.37 42.26
N SER A 884 4.72 34.90 43.18
CA SER A 884 4.69 36.34 43.48
C SER A 884 5.89 36.82 44.31
N THR A 885 6.72 35.90 44.80
CA THR A 885 7.87 36.12 45.67
C THR A 885 9.22 36.02 44.94
N ILE A 886 9.23 36.23 43.62
CA ILE A 886 10.47 36.32 42.84
C ILE A 886 11.26 37.55 43.32
N PRO A 887 12.56 37.44 43.65
CA PRO A 887 13.36 38.56 44.15
C PRO A 887 13.39 39.76 43.19
N VAL A 888 13.67 40.96 43.68
CA VAL A 888 13.86 42.14 42.83
C VAL A 888 15.13 41.99 42.00
N GLY A 889 15.05 42.25 40.70
CA GLY A 889 16.16 42.06 39.76
C GLY A 889 15.67 41.68 38.36
N THR A 890 16.62 41.39 37.48
CA THR A 890 16.36 40.81 36.16
C THR A 890 16.64 39.32 36.24
N HIS A 891 15.65 38.49 35.94
CA HIS A 891 15.75 37.04 36.03
C HIS A 891 15.54 36.39 34.68
N LEU A 892 16.34 35.36 34.39
CA LEU A 892 16.07 34.44 33.29
C LEU A 892 14.95 33.48 33.74
N VAL A 893 13.93 33.36 32.89
CA VAL A 893 12.83 32.41 33.04
C VAL A 893 13.07 31.33 32.00
N THR A 894 13.18 30.08 32.41
CA THR A 894 13.44 28.94 31.52
C THR A 894 12.23 28.02 31.54
N ALA A 895 11.58 27.85 30.41
CA ALA A 895 10.57 26.82 30.20
C ALA A 895 11.23 25.58 29.60
N THR A 896 10.92 24.40 30.13
CA THR A 896 11.40 23.12 29.61
C THR A 896 10.23 22.17 29.43
N TYR A 897 10.05 21.70 28.21
CA TYR A 897 9.20 20.55 27.88
C TYR A 897 10.03 19.28 28.05
N ALA A 898 9.52 18.32 28.84
CA ALA A 898 10.27 17.11 29.21
C ALA A 898 10.52 16.15 28.03
N GLY A 899 9.72 16.24 26.97
CA GLY A 899 9.64 15.23 25.91
C GLY A 899 8.71 14.08 26.30
N VAL A 900 8.33 13.29 25.30
CA VAL A 900 7.68 11.98 25.42
C VAL A 900 8.37 11.02 24.44
N THR A 901 8.04 9.73 24.45
CA THR A 901 8.64 8.74 23.54
C THR A 901 8.66 9.21 22.08
N LYS A 902 7.60 9.90 21.63
CA LYS A 902 7.45 10.35 20.23
C LYS A 902 7.97 11.78 19.95
N VAL A 903 8.27 12.59 20.97
CA VAL A 903 8.65 14.01 20.81
C VAL A 903 9.81 14.37 21.74
N ALA A 904 10.89 14.88 21.16
CA ALA A 904 12.12 15.19 21.90
C ALA A 904 11.92 16.31 22.93
N ARG A 905 12.74 16.31 23.98
CA ARG A 905 12.83 17.38 24.98
C ARG A 905 13.26 18.70 24.32
N SER A 906 12.67 19.82 24.73
CA SER A 906 13.14 21.16 24.31
C SER A 906 12.91 22.23 25.37
N SER A 907 13.54 23.39 25.20
CA SER A 907 13.44 24.49 26.17
C SER A 907 13.43 25.86 25.50
N ALA A 908 12.88 26.86 26.20
CA ALA A 908 12.85 28.25 25.79
C ALA A 908 13.14 29.16 26.96
N THR A 909 13.69 30.34 26.70
CA THR A 909 13.97 31.32 27.76
C THR A 909 13.34 32.67 27.47
N ALA A 910 13.02 33.40 28.54
CA ALA A 910 12.54 34.78 28.50
C ALA A 910 13.11 35.56 29.69
N THR A 911 13.13 36.88 29.60
CA THR A 911 13.62 37.72 30.70
C THR A 911 12.47 38.38 31.45
N LEU A 912 12.45 38.25 32.78
CA LEU A 912 11.49 38.92 33.67
C LEU A 912 12.20 39.95 34.56
N LYS A 913 11.80 41.21 34.46
CA LYS A 913 12.26 42.27 35.35
C LYS A 913 11.30 42.45 36.52
N VAL A 914 11.76 42.22 37.74
CA VAL A 914 10.99 42.46 38.97
C VAL A 914 11.48 43.75 39.61
N ALA A 915 10.63 44.77 39.61
CA ALA A 915 10.91 46.04 40.27
C ALA A 915 10.48 46.03 41.74
N LYS A 916 11.13 46.87 42.55
CA LYS A 916 10.69 47.14 43.93
C LYS A 916 9.25 47.64 43.94
N ALA A 917 8.41 47.03 44.78
CA ALA A 917 7.02 47.45 44.95
C ALA A 917 6.93 48.82 45.64
N ALA A 918 5.83 49.56 45.41
CA ALA A 918 5.58 50.86 46.03
C ALA A 918 4.55 50.71 47.17
N PRO A 919 4.98 50.69 48.45
CA PRO A 919 4.06 50.54 49.56
C PRO A 919 3.16 51.76 49.75
N THR A 920 1.94 51.54 50.23
CA THR A 920 1.09 52.61 50.76
C THR A 920 1.14 52.60 52.28
N VAL A 921 1.49 53.75 52.88
CA VAL A 921 1.61 53.88 54.35
C VAL A 921 0.42 54.66 54.89
N LYS A 922 -0.41 53.99 55.70
CA LYS A 922 -1.51 54.61 56.42
C LYS A 922 -1.15 54.79 57.88
N VAL A 923 -1.50 55.94 58.44
CA VAL A 923 -1.31 56.26 59.85
C VAL A 923 -2.61 56.74 60.48
N ALA A 924 -2.84 56.36 61.74
CA ALA A 924 -4.00 56.79 62.50
C ALA A 924 -3.62 57.03 63.96
N LEU A 925 -4.12 58.11 64.56
CA LEU A 925 -3.93 58.39 65.98
C LEU A 925 -5.09 57.77 66.77
N SER A 926 -4.80 57.19 67.93
CA SER A 926 -5.85 56.74 68.86
C SER A 926 -6.66 57.91 69.44
N LYS A 927 -6.03 59.09 69.59
CA LYS A 927 -6.66 60.36 69.97
C LYS A 927 -5.98 61.51 69.24
N SER A 928 -6.76 62.42 68.66
CA SER A 928 -6.26 63.62 67.95
C SER A 928 -5.89 64.78 68.88
N THR A 929 -6.29 64.71 70.15
CA THR A 929 -5.93 65.70 71.18
C THR A 929 -5.54 64.98 72.49
N ILE A 930 -4.43 65.39 73.09
CA ILE A 930 -3.93 64.85 74.38
C ILE A 930 -3.47 65.99 75.31
N LYS A 931 -3.32 65.69 76.61
CA LYS A 931 -2.79 66.65 77.59
C LYS A 931 -1.26 66.60 77.65
N VAL A 932 -0.63 67.73 78.01
CA VAL A 932 0.82 67.79 78.27
C VAL A 932 1.22 66.68 79.28
N ARG A 933 2.31 65.95 79.00
CA ARG A 933 2.82 64.73 79.68
C ARG A 933 2.13 63.40 79.34
N GLN A 934 0.97 63.40 78.66
CA GLN A 934 0.39 62.16 78.10
C GLN A 934 1.17 61.73 76.85
N ARG A 935 1.13 60.43 76.53
CA ARG A 935 1.68 59.87 75.29
C ARG A 935 0.53 59.56 74.34
N ALA A 936 0.69 59.89 73.07
CA ALA A 936 -0.23 59.47 72.02
C ALA A 936 0.19 58.10 71.47
N VAL A 937 -0.78 57.34 70.97
CA VAL A 937 -0.54 56.08 70.27
C VAL A 937 -0.90 56.26 68.80
N LEU A 938 0.02 55.86 67.92
CA LEU A 938 -0.08 55.92 66.47
C LEU A 938 -0.13 54.48 65.93
N SER A 939 -1.17 54.12 65.19
CA SER A 939 -1.22 52.89 64.41
C SER A 939 -0.70 53.16 63.01
N VAL A 940 0.23 52.34 62.54
CA VAL A 940 0.81 52.38 61.20
C VAL A 940 0.48 51.08 60.48
N SER A 941 -0.04 51.17 59.26
CA SER A 941 -0.32 50.04 58.38
C SER A 941 0.32 50.26 57.02
N VAL A 942 1.20 49.34 56.62
CA VAL A 942 1.84 49.29 55.31
C VAL A 942 1.07 48.30 54.44
N LEU A 943 0.56 48.77 53.31
CA LEU A 943 -0.26 47.99 52.38
C LEU A 943 0.46 47.85 51.03
N GLY A 944 0.13 46.78 50.29
CA GLY A 944 0.68 46.52 48.96
C GLY A 944 1.97 45.68 48.94
N VAL A 945 2.57 45.41 50.09
CA VAL A 945 3.71 44.51 50.29
C VAL A 945 3.59 43.84 51.66
N LYS A 946 4.15 42.64 51.82
CA LYS A 946 4.32 41.96 53.12
C LYS A 946 5.79 42.08 53.55
N PRO A 947 6.22 43.23 54.10
CA PRO A 947 7.62 43.42 54.46
C PRO A 947 7.96 42.52 55.65
N SER A 948 8.83 41.54 55.46
CA SER A 948 9.48 40.81 56.55
C SER A 948 10.55 41.72 57.18
N GLY A 949 10.19 42.44 58.26
CA GLY A 949 11.18 43.16 59.07
C GLY A 949 11.59 44.56 58.60
N GLY A 950 10.74 45.29 57.87
CA GLY A 950 10.99 46.67 57.45
C GLY A 950 11.12 47.68 58.61
N THR A 951 11.76 48.83 58.37
CA THR A 951 11.92 49.91 59.38
C THR A 951 11.00 51.09 59.08
N VAL A 952 10.27 51.57 60.10
CA VAL A 952 9.44 52.77 60.04
C VAL A 952 9.99 53.86 60.94
N LEU A 953 10.20 55.04 60.36
CA LEU A 953 10.54 56.27 61.06
C LEU A 953 9.27 57.11 61.25
N VAL A 954 8.97 57.49 62.48
CA VAL A 954 7.87 58.41 62.79
C VAL A 954 8.43 59.80 62.95
N TYR A 955 7.91 60.73 62.16
CA TYR A 955 8.28 62.13 62.14
C TYR A 955 7.24 62.98 62.87
N ASP A 956 7.70 64.03 63.53
CA ASP A 956 6.91 65.20 63.93
C ASP A 956 7.51 66.43 63.24
N GLY A 957 6.74 67.02 62.32
CA GLY A 957 7.28 68.05 61.42
C GLY A 957 8.38 67.46 60.51
N THR A 958 9.63 67.84 60.77
CA THR A 958 10.86 67.35 60.08
C THR A 958 11.73 66.46 60.98
N LYS A 959 11.41 66.33 62.28
CA LYS A 959 12.23 65.58 63.24
C LYS A 959 11.73 64.15 63.41
N VAL A 960 12.61 63.16 63.33
CA VAL A 960 12.28 61.77 63.71
C VAL A 960 12.11 61.70 65.23
N VAL A 961 10.94 61.28 65.67
CA VAL A 961 10.59 61.14 67.09
C VAL A 961 10.59 59.67 67.55
N ARG A 962 10.53 58.72 66.62
CA ARG A 962 10.62 57.28 66.92
C ARG A 962 11.06 56.48 65.69
N THR A 963 11.80 55.40 65.91
CA THR A 963 12.09 54.36 64.91
C THR A 963 11.53 53.03 65.40
N VAL A 964 10.83 52.30 64.53
CA VAL A 964 10.15 51.03 64.89
C VAL A 964 10.35 50.00 63.77
N LYS A 965 10.69 48.76 64.15
CA LYS A 965 10.66 47.62 63.21
C LYS A 965 9.22 47.17 63.00
N LEU A 966 8.84 46.96 61.75
CA LEU A 966 7.52 46.51 61.35
C LEU A 966 7.38 45.00 61.60
N ALA A 967 6.23 44.58 62.13
CA ALA A 967 5.90 43.16 62.21
C ALA A 967 5.69 42.57 60.81
N SER A 968 5.84 41.25 60.66
CA SER A 968 5.61 40.50 59.41
C SER A 968 4.20 40.68 58.84
N THR A 969 3.26 41.17 59.64
CA THR A 969 1.87 41.48 59.25
C THR A 969 1.71 42.84 58.55
N GLY A 970 2.78 43.62 58.37
CA GLY A 970 2.68 44.94 57.74
C GLY A 970 2.17 46.05 58.67
N ARG A 971 1.95 45.78 59.96
CA ARG A 971 1.34 46.72 60.92
C ARG A 971 2.24 46.97 62.13
N ALA A 972 2.14 48.17 62.70
CA ALA A 972 2.80 48.54 63.94
C ALA A 972 1.96 49.51 64.77
N THR A 973 1.90 49.30 66.08
CA THR A 973 1.31 50.26 67.04
C THR A 973 2.44 50.93 67.81
N ILE A 974 2.53 52.25 67.71
CA ILE A 974 3.68 53.03 68.14
C ILE A 974 3.24 54.03 69.20
N THR A 975 3.80 53.93 70.41
CA THR A 975 3.63 54.97 71.42
C THR A 975 4.61 56.11 71.16
N LEU A 976 4.10 57.32 70.91
CA LEU A 976 4.90 58.51 70.67
C LEU A 976 5.58 58.98 71.98
N PRO A 977 6.76 59.64 71.91
CA PRO A 977 7.35 60.27 73.08
C PRO A 977 6.45 61.39 73.62
N ARG A 978 6.77 61.89 74.83
CA ARG A 978 6.04 63.04 75.39
C ARG A 978 6.37 64.28 74.56
N LEU A 979 5.36 64.83 73.89
CA LEU A 979 5.50 66.02 73.04
C LEU A 979 5.23 67.30 73.84
N THR A 980 5.84 68.40 73.42
CA THR A 980 5.63 69.74 73.98
C THR A 980 4.21 70.24 73.68
N ARG A 981 3.81 71.37 74.28
CA ARG A 981 2.50 71.98 73.97
C ARG A 981 2.53 72.53 72.54
N GLY A 982 1.50 72.23 71.75
CA GLY A 982 1.41 72.71 70.36
C GLY A 982 0.61 71.80 69.44
N THR A 983 0.66 72.12 68.15
CA THR A 983 0.11 71.28 67.07
C THR A 983 1.25 70.53 66.43
N HIS A 984 1.20 69.20 66.50
CA HIS A 984 2.23 68.29 65.99
C HIS A 984 1.72 67.61 64.72
N ARG A 985 2.55 67.58 63.68
CA ARG A 985 2.19 67.02 62.36
C ARG A 985 2.93 65.71 62.18
N ILE A 986 2.27 64.62 62.54
CA ILE A 986 2.88 63.29 62.63
C ILE A 986 2.79 62.57 61.28
N ARG A 987 3.92 62.02 60.81
CA ARG A 987 4.01 61.20 59.59
C ARG A 987 4.77 59.91 59.89
N ALA A 988 4.46 58.83 59.18
CA ALA A 988 5.30 57.65 59.17
C ALA A 988 6.01 57.53 57.81
N TYR A 989 7.29 57.18 57.85
CA TYR A 989 8.12 56.93 56.69
C TYR A 989 8.64 55.51 56.76
N VAL A 990 8.25 54.68 55.80
CA VAL A 990 8.83 53.35 55.61
C VAL A 990 10.14 53.52 54.85
N VAL A 991 11.23 53.04 55.44
CA VAL A 991 12.56 53.01 54.81
C VAL A 991 12.54 51.97 53.70
N ALA A 992 13.17 52.27 52.55
CA ALA A 992 13.28 51.33 51.44
C ALA A 992 13.99 50.04 51.88
N GLY A 993 13.52 48.90 51.39
CA GLY A 993 14.18 47.60 51.52
C GLY A 993 14.59 47.04 50.15
N ASP A 994 15.04 45.78 50.12
CA ASP A 994 15.41 45.10 48.87
C ASP A 994 14.18 44.85 47.97
N GLU A 995 13.01 44.62 48.59
CA GLU A 995 11.78 44.21 47.90
C GLU A 995 10.82 45.39 47.61
N TYR A 996 10.98 46.53 48.29
CA TYR A 996 10.04 47.65 48.22
C TYR A 996 10.72 49.02 48.37
N ARG A 997 10.13 50.05 47.74
CA ARG A 997 10.58 51.44 47.79
C ARG A 997 10.22 52.09 49.12
N ALA A 998 10.89 53.18 49.46
CA ALA A 998 10.49 54.02 50.57
C ALA A 998 9.14 54.68 50.29
N ALA A 999 8.34 54.89 51.33
CA ALA A 999 7.05 55.57 51.22
C ALA A 999 6.73 56.37 52.48
N MET A 1000 6.11 57.53 52.31
CA MET A 1000 5.69 58.40 53.40
C MET A 1000 4.16 58.44 53.48
N SER A 1001 3.63 58.41 54.70
CA SER A 1001 2.20 58.58 54.93
C SER A 1001 1.78 60.03 54.74
N SER A 1002 0.49 60.24 54.47
CA SER A 1002 -0.14 61.53 54.73
C SER A 1002 0.00 61.91 56.21
N PRO A 1003 0.15 63.20 56.53
CA PRO A 1003 0.28 63.66 57.90
C PRO A 1003 -1.03 63.59 58.68
N VAL A 1004 -0.96 63.20 59.95
CA VAL A 1004 -2.05 63.32 60.93
C VAL A 1004 -1.70 64.39 61.95
N THR A 1005 -2.72 65.14 62.39
CA THR A 1005 -2.53 66.27 63.31
C THR A 1005 -2.85 65.84 64.74
N LEU A 1006 -1.88 66.01 65.64
CA LEU A 1006 -2.03 65.79 67.08
C LEU A 1006 -1.93 67.13 67.83
N LYS A 1007 -2.96 67.50 68.58
CA LYS A 1007 -2.95 68.71 69.42
C LYS A 1007 -2.59 68.36 70.86
N VAL A 1008 -1.54 68.97 71.41
CA VAL A 1008 -1.15 68.81 72.81
C VAL A 1008 -1.53 70.07 73.58
N ARG A 1009 -2.52 69.96 74.47
CA ARG A 1009 -3.09 71.09 75.22
C ARG A 1009 -2.70 71.06 76.71
N ARG A 1010 -2.62 72.24 77.34
CA ARG A 1010 -2.64 72.33 78.82
C ARG A 1010 -4.04 71.92 79.31
N ARG A 1011 -4.11 71.58 80.59
CA ARG A 1011 -5.22 70.86 81.22
C ARG A 1011 -6.60 71.35 80.80
#